data_AF-A0A928STP8-F1
#
_entry.id   AF-A0A928STP8-F1
#
_cell.length_a   1.000
_cell.length_b   1.000
_cell.length_c   1.000
_cell.angle_alpha   90.00
_cell.angle_beta   90.00
_cell.angle_gamma   90.00
#
_symmetry.space_group_name_H-M   'P 1'
#
loop_
_entity.id
_entity.type
_entity.pdbx_description
1 polymer ?
#
loop_
_entity_poly.entity_id
_entity_poly.type
_entity_poly.pdbx_seq_one_letter_code
_entity_poly.pdbx_strand_id
1 'polypeptide(L)'
;MGPLPQAPAGDPFPNDQAMWPDPTSRTGMRVNASTVAPTSIEETARKKFDQLEGFGTYAPITVGFAKRKDNPAQPAVDLANLMKRHQGDDYELANDTIYVVNLDTGVPAILDLGEGSFQYVVREKHKYWRNDTRRLEQNLMWDTADETIDPTTGKRRPTALVGGVPSYKPEWDTDFDGVLDLPNLKNPDGCPTQVDVELGKVSERDRDRCVTDNLLTFYERETDTLIMRPLVPLMEKTQYAVVITDRMLDCGKDPSKCAAGDPVRSPFDFVYHPAQEEAMARLKAHLSNKELSSYYGDIGGTGFEHVAFAWTFTTQPVQEDLRLIRDGLYGKGPLARIGKEFPANTQLARAAGKVDLEALADGTEEPAGWETQGKCKDTVKNFHIVKFDVVKETLHELAKQGFGFDGPTLETLIASFDSISHIAIGEFDSPFFITGGPKGKDPNASFDMDFRTGKGQLFRDKVQYLIVVPKNTTKHHQPFPVAYYGHGYTSSSLEVLGFAGHLATQGIASVGMNATFHGLEMGETELQLARNLFKTACEGPFASALLTGRARDLDGDGTADSGGDYWTSYLFHTRDVVRQSAVDLLQMFRVFKGFDGERLAVHTKDPVSGRLMQDYNGNGEPDDLAGDFDGDGTPDIGGPNSEFYAWGQSLGGILAPFVAALDPNVVASAPTAGAGGLLDVGARTFQGGAFEGIYLRNFGPLVVGIPAKEFYDANKQKETKCGEAQVSLRFVLIDVNDDREVEFGCVDKTAYTKAGAP
;
A
#
# COMPACT_ATOMS: atom_id res chain seq x y z
N MET A 1 -6.09 -32.29 -14.10
CA MET A 1 -6.12 -30.92 -14.66
C MET A 1 -4.72 -30.40 -14.51
N GLY A 2 -4.01 -30.13 -15.61
CA GLY A 2 -2.73 -29.42 -15.51
C GLY A 2 -2.99 -27.99 -15.01
N PRO A 3 -1.98 -27.30 -14.45
CA PRO A 3 -2.08 -25.85 -14.25
C PRO A 3 -2.53 -25.24 -15.57
N LEU A 4 -3.54 -24.37 -15.54
CA LEU A 4 -3.89 -23.64 -16.76
C LEU A 4 -2.61 -22.91 -17.20
N PRO A 5 -2.10 -23.14 -18.42
CA PRO A 5 -1.16 -22.19 -19.00
C PRO A 5 -1.80 -20.82 -18.88
N GLN A 6 -1.00 -19.79 -18.58
CA GLN A 6 -1.40 -18.37 -18.50
C GLN A 6 -2.72 -18.16 -19.23
N ALA A 7 -3.79 -17.74 -18.54
CA ALA A 7 -5.06 -17.44 -19.20
C ALA A 7 -4.72 -16.71 -20.51
N PRO A 8 -4.95 -17.35 -21.68
CA PRO A 8 -4.46 -16.83 -22.95
C PRO A 8 -4.83 -15.35 -23.06
N ALA A 9 -3.92 -14.53 -23.58
CA ALA A 9 -4.21 -13.13 -23.83
C ALA A 9 -5.58 -13.00 -24.53
N GLY A 10 -6.52 -12.33 -23.86
CA GLY A 10 -7.90 -12.12 -24.32
C GLY A 10 -9.00 -12.93 -23.61
N ASP A 11 -8.68 -13.94 -22.81
CA ASP A 11 -9.71 -14.67 -22.03
C ASP A 11 -10.33 -13.78 -20.93
N PRO A 12 -11.64 -13.92 -20.65
CA PRO A 12 -12.28 -13.16 -19.58
C PRO A 12 -11.66 -13.49 -18.21
N PHE A 13 -11.28 -12.46 -17.45
CA PHE A 13 -10.67 -12.58 -16.13
C PHE A 13 -11.24 -11.53 -15.17
N PRO A 14 -11.46 -11.82 -13.87
CA PRO A 14 -11.42 -13.15 -13.24
C PRO A 14 -12.49 -14.10 -13.78
N ASN A 15 -12.28 -15.40 -13.64
CA ASN A 15 -13.21 -16.44 -14.11
C ASN A 15 -13.10 -17.72 -13.26
N ASP A 16 -14.22 -18.27 -12.81
CA ASP A 16 -14.26 -19.52 -12.02
C ASP A 16 -13.74 -20.74 -12.80
N GLN A 17 -13.69 -20.69 -14.14
CA GLN A 17 -13.00 -21.72 -14.94
C GLN A 17 -11.49 -21.74 -14.69
N ALA A 18 -10.92 -20.63 -14.22
CA ALA A 18 -9.53 -20.53 -13.80
C ALA A 18 -9.31 -20.91 -12.32
N MET A 19 -10.27 -21.62 -11.72
CA MET A 19 -10.19 -22.12 -10.36
C MET A 19 -10.30 -23.64 -10.31
N TRP A 20 -9.85 -24.25 -9.21
CA TRP A 20 -10.00 -25.68 -8.94
C TRP A 20 -10.75 -25.91 -7.62
N PRO A 21 -11.60 -26.95 -7.52
CA PRO A 21 -12.34 -27.25 -6.29
C PRO A 21 -11.43 -27.70 -5.14
N ASP A 22 -11.53 -27.02 -4.00
CA ASP A 22 -10.82 -27.36 -2.77
C ASP A 22 -11.77 -27.27 -1.56
N PRO A 23 -12.22 -28.40 -0.99
CA PRO A 23 -13.10 -28.40 0.18
C PRO A 23 -12.42 -27.88 1.46
N THR A 24 -11.09 -27.74 1.45
CA THR A 24 -10.34 -27.13 2.56
C THR A 24 -10.31 -25.61 2.48
N SER A 25 -10.73 -25.00 1.37
CA SER A 25 -10.91 -23.54 1.27
C SER A 25 -12.27 -23.09 1.82
N ARG A 26 -12.40 -21.80 2.18
CA ARG A 26 -13.62 -21.17 2.72
C ARG A 26 -14.67 -20.89 1.64
N THR A 27 -14.26 -20.77 0.38
CA THR A 27 -15.14 -20.60 -0.78
C THR A 27 -15.42 -21.92 -1.51
N GLY A 28 -14.71 -23.00 -1.15
CA GLY A 28 -14.77 -24.28 -1.86
C GLY A 28 -13.90 -24.35 -3.11
N MET A 29 -13.18 -23.27 -3.46
CA MET A 29 -12.36 -23.15 -4.65
C MET A 29 -11.02 -22.45 -4.34
N ARG A 30 -9.99 -22.74 -5.13
CA ARG A 30 -8.75 -21.94 -5.19
C ARG A 30 -8.42 -21.53 -6.62
N VAL A 31 -7.72 -20.42 -6.76
CA VAL A 31 -7.18 -19.99 -8.05
C VAL A 31 -6.21 -21.07 -8.56
N ASN A 32 -6.28 -21.38 -9.86
CA ASN A 32 -5.39 -22.32 -10.53
C ASN A 32 -4.35 -21.53 -11.33
N ALA A 33 -3.27 -21.10 -10.68
CA ALA A 33 -2.24 -20.28 -11.31
C ALA A 33 -1.07 -21.14 -11.83
N SER A 34 -0.66 -20.95 -13.08
CA SER A 34 0.59 -21.55 -13.57
C SER A 34 1.77 -21.04 -12.74
N THR A 35 2.56 -21.93 -12.17
CA THR A 35 3.79 -21.57 -11.45
C THR A 35 5.00 -21.39 -12.37
N VAL A 36 4.87 -21.70 -13.67
CA VAL A 36 5.94 -21.49 -14.64
C VAL A 36 6.00 -20.00 -14.98
N ALA A 37 7.14 -19.35 -14.74
CA ALA A 37 7.33 -17.94 -15.03
C ALA A 37 8.79 -17.67 -15.44
N PRO A 38 9.06 -16.61 -16.25
CA PRO A 38 10.39 -16.23 -16.68
C PRO A 38 11.28 -15.69 -15.55
N THR A 39 10.69 -15.15 -14.48
CA THR A 39 11.42 -14.57 -13.35
C THR A 39 11.07 -15.24 -12.02
N SER A 40 12.00 -15.23 -11.07
CA SER A 40 11.79 -15.80 -9.73
C SER A 40 10.73 -15.04 -8.91
N ILE A 41 10.64 -13.72 -9.08
CA ILE A 41 9.63 -12.89 -8.42
C ILE A 41 8.23 -13.25 -8.90
N GLU A 42 8.06 -13.42 -10.21
CA GLU A 42 6.78 -13.80 -10.82
C GLU A 42 6.40 -15.24 -10.49
N GLU A 43 7.34 -16.19 -10.55
CA GLU A 43 7.12 -17.56 -10.11
C GLU A 43 6.65 -17.60 -8.64
N THR A 44 7.26 -16.80 -7.77
CA THR A 44 6.90 -16.74 -6.36
C THR A 44 5.52 -16.13 -6.16
N ALA A 45 5.19 -15.04 -6.86
CA ALA A 45 3.86 -14.45 -6.84
C ALA A 45 2.79 -15.45 -7.32
N ARG A 46 3.04 -16.16 -8.43
CA ARG A 46 2.14 -17.19 -8.99
C ARG A 46 1.88 -18.35 -8.02
N LYS A 47 2.92 -18.84 -7.33
CA LYS A 47 2.77 -19.87 -6.28
C LYS A 47 1.85 -19.41 -5.15
N LYS A 48 1.86 -18.11 -4.81
CA LYS A 48 0.98 -17.56 -3.78
C LYS A 48 -0.42 -17.22 -4.32
N PHE A 49 -0.55 -16.84 -5.59
CA PHE A 49 -1.86 -16.71 -6.24
C PHE A 49 -2.60 -18.05 -6.25
N ASP A 50 -1.91 -19.16 -6.49
CA ASP A 50 -2.47 -20.53 -6.45
C ASP A 50 -3.06 -20.91 -5.08
N GLN A 51 -2.67 -20.19 -4.02
CA GLN A 51 -3.19 -20.40 -2.67
C GLN A 51 -4.42 -19.54 -2.37
N LEU A 52 -4.77 -18.56 -3.21
CA LEU A 52 -5.91 -17.69 -2.97
C LEU A 52 -7.23 -18.45 -3.10
N GLU A 53 -8.13 -18.21 -2.16
CA GLU A 53 -9.45 -18.84 -2.08
C GLU A 53 -10.50 -18.10 -2.94
N GLY A 54 -10.08 -17.38 -3.98
CA GLY A 54 -10.94 -16.54 -4.81
C GLY A 54 -10.20 -15.36 -5.43
N PHE A 55 -10.91 -14.54 -6.18
CA PHE A 55 -10.40 -13.34 -6.82
C PHE A 55 -10.54 -12.09 -5.95
N GLY A 56 -9.83 -11.01 -6.29
CA GLY A 56 -9.90 -9.75 -5.54
C GLY A 56 -11.30 -9.12 -5.58
N THR A 57 -11.75 -8.51 -4.48
CA THR A 57 -13.03 -7.79 -4.40
C THR A 57 -13.01 -6.43 -5.08
N TYR A 58 -11.82 -5.90 -5.37
CA TYR A 58 -11.61 -4.59 -5.98
C TYR A 58 -10.60 -4.67 -7.14
N ALA A 59 -10.36 -5.89 -7.65
CA ALA A 59 -9.48 -6.11 -8.80
C ALA A 59 -10.18 -5.64 -10.09
N PRO A 60 -9.42 -5.17 -11.10
CA PRO A 60 -9.97 -4.99 -12.44
C PRO A 60 -10.55 -6.31 -12.98
N ILE A 61 -11.61 -6.19 -13.75
CA ILE A 61 -12.19 -7.27 -14.55
C ILE A 61 -11.82 -6.95 -15.99
N THR A 62 -11.38 -7.94 -16.76
CA THR A 62 -10.92 -7.78 -18.14
C THR A 62 -11.55 -8.81 -19.07
N VAL A 63 -11.73 -8.42 -20.33
CA VAL A 63 -12.15 -9.32 -21.40
C VAL A 63 -11.64 -8.80 -22.75
N GLY A 64 -10.98 -9.68 -23.52
CA GLY A 64 -10.50 -9.36 -24.85
C GLY A 64 -11.55 -9.57 -25.92
N PHE A 65 -11.48 -8.80 -27.00
CA PHE A 65 -12.35 -8.93 -28.15
C PHE A 65 -11.54 -9.20 -29.42
N ALA A 66 -11.96 -10.17 -30.22
CA ALA A 66 -11.29 -10.45 -31.48
C ALA A 66 -11.58 -9.34 -32.51
N LYS A 67 -10.53 -8.75 -33.10
CA LYS A 67 -10.70 -7.80 -34.22
C LYS A 67 -11.39 -8.44 -35.41
N ARG A 68 -12.13 -7.61 -36.12
CA ARG A 68 -12.62 -7.91 -37.46
C ARG A 68 -11.46 -8.09 -38.43
N LYS A 69 -11.41 -9.23 -39.12
CA LYS A 69 -10.39 -9.51 -40.16
C LYS A 69 -10.45 -8.54 -41.33
N ASP A 70 -11.64 -8.03 -41.65
CA ASP A 70 -11.85 -7.05 -42.72
C ASP A 70 -11.61 -5.59 -42.29
N ASN A 71 -11.36 -5.35 -40.99
CA ASN A 71 -11.06 -4.03 -40.44
C ASN A 71 -10.05 -4.07 -39.27
N PRO A 72 -8.80 -4.53 -39.49
CA PRO A 72 -7.83 -4.73 -38.41
C PRO A 72 -7.26 -3.43 -37.82
N ALA A 73 -7.49 -2.28 -38.47
CA ALA A 73 -6.95 -0.99 -38.07
C ALA A 73 -7.82 -0.28 -37.00
N GLN A 74 -9.06 -0.72 -36.82
CA GLN A 74 -9.99 -0.16 -35.83
C GLN A 74 -9.99 -1.02 -34.55
N PRO A 75 -10.41 -0.47 -33.40
CA PRO A 75 -10.61 -1.28 -32.20
C PRO A 75 -11.67 -2.37 -32.45
N ALA A 76 -11.66 -3.44 -31.67
CA ALA A 76 -12.63 -4.53 -31.85
C ALA A 76 -14.08 -4.12 -31.54
N VAL A 77 -14.29 -3.17 -30.62
CA VAL A 77 -15.63 -2.71 -30.19
C VAL A 77 -15.86 -1.22 -30.46
N ASP A 78 -17.13 -0.84 -30.64
CA ASP A 78 -17.55 0.56 -30.79
C ASP A 78 -17.41 1.33 -29.47
N LEU A 79 -16.22 1.90 -29.26
CA LEU A 79 -15.88 2.70 -28.08
C LEU A 79 -16.80 3.91 -27.91
N ALA A 80 -17.30 4.51 -29.00
CA ALA A 80 -18.19 5.67 -28.89
C ALA A 80 -19.58 5.27 -28.37
N ASN A 81 -20.11 4.14 -28.82
CA ASN A 81 -21.33 3.56 -28.27
C ASN A 81 -21.15 3.14 -26.80
N LEU A 82 -20.01 2.54 -26.47
CA LEU A 82 -19.69 2.15 -25.09
C LEU A 82 -19.65 3.38 -24.16
N MET A 83 -18.87 4.41 -24.51
CA MET A 83 -18.78 5.64 -23.73
C MET A 83 -20.15 6.31 -23.56
N LYS A 84 -20.96 6.39 -24.62
CA LYS A 84 -22.29 7.01 -24.56
C LYS A 84 -23.24 6.34 -23.56
N ARG A 85 -23.02 5.07 -23.25
CA ARG A 85 -23.90 4.24 -22.41
C ARG A 85 -23.40 4.08 -20.97
N HIS A 86 -22.20 4.57 -20.66
CA HIS A 86 -21.53 4.35 -19.37
C HIS A 86 -20.84 5.59 -18.82
N GLN A 87 -20.78 6.69 -19.57
CA GLN A 87 -20.08 7.91 -19.17
C GLN A 87 -21.01 9.11 -19.13
N GLY A 88 -20.99 9.83 -18.01
CA GLY A 88 -21.71 11.08 -17.82
C GLY A 88 -23.21 10.92 -17.56
N ASP A 89 -23.66 9.73 -17.18
CA ASP A 89 -25.07 9.42 -16.86
C ASP A 89 -25.33 9.21 -15.36
N ASP A 90 -24.34 9.50 -14.51
CA ASP A 90 -24.40 9.30 -13.05
C ASP A 90 -24.63 7.82 -12.67
N TYR A 91 -24.01 6.92 -13.43
CA TYR A 91 -24.03 5.46 -13.25
C TYR A 91 -25.44 4.86 -13.44
N GLU A 92 -26.17 5.28 -14.47
CA GLU A 92 -27.51 4.80 -14.79
C GLU A 92 -27.49 3.42 -15.48
N LEU A 93 -27.64 2.37 -14.67
CA LEU A 93 -27.49 0.97 -15.10
C LEU A 93 -28.46 0.49 -16.19
N ALA A 94 -29.62 1.13 -16.38
CA ALA A 94 -30.70 0.57 -17.20
C ALA A 94 -30.34 0.36 -18.68
N ASN A 95 -29.33 1.08 -19.17
CA ASN A 95 -28.94 1.10 -20.59
C ASN A 95 -27.50 0.60 -20.85
N ASP A 96 -26.84 0.06 -19.83
CA ASP A 96 -25.45 -0.40 -19.89
C ASP A 96 -25.26 -1.54 -20.89
N THR A 97 -24.07 -1.60 -21.47
CA THR A 97 -23.66 -2.72 -22.33
C THR A 97 -23.16 -3.93 -21.55
N ILE A 98 -22.76 -3.73 -20.29
CA ILE A 98 -22.12 -4.74 -19.45
C ILE A 98 -22.51 -4.58 -17.98
N TYR A 99 -22.69 -5.70 -17.29
CA TYR A 99 -23.06 -5.73 -15.87
C TYR A 99 -22.17 -6.69 -15.08
N VAL A 100 -21.93 -6.39 -13.80
CA VAL A 100 -21.37 -7.35 -12.82
C VAL A 100 -22.44 -7.64 -11.78
N VAL A 101 -23.13 -8.76 -11.91
CA VAL A 101 -24.33 -9.11 -11.13
C VAL A 101 -23.96 -9.97 -9.93
N ASN A 102 -24.34 -9.55 -8.73
CA ASN A 102 -24.28 -10.40 -7.55
C ASN A 102 -25.28 -11.55 -7.69
N LEU A 103 -24.82 -12.80 -7.71
CA LEU A 103 -25.70 -13.95 -7.96
C LEU A 103 -26.60 -14.33 -6.79
N ASP A 104 -26.34 -13.81 -5.59
CA ASP A 104 -27.22 -14.02 -4.43
C ASP A 104 -28.39 -13.05 -4.41
N THR A 105 -28.20 -11.81 -4.88
CA THR A 105 -29.22 -10.75 -4.82
C THR A 105 -29.83 -10.37 -6.17
N GLY A 106 -29.13 -10.65 -7.28
CA GLY A 106 -29.49 -10.15 -8.61
C GLY A 106 -29.23 -8.65 -8.80
N VAL A 107 -28.55 -7.98 -7.85
CA VAL A 107 -28.23 -6.55 -7.96
C VAL A 107 -26.88 -6.38 -8.65
N PRO A 108 -26.77 -5.55 -9.70
CA PRO A 108 -25.50 -5.25 -10.34
C PRO A 108 -24.63 -4.32 -9.47
N ALA A 109 -23.31 -4.52 -9.53
CA ALA A 109 -22.31 -3.60 -8.99
C ALA A 109 -22.13 -2.40 -9.93
N ILE A 110 -21.81 -1.25 -9.35
CA ILE A 110 -21.47 -0.04 -10.11
C ILE A 110 -20.02 -0.13 -10.59
N LEU A 111 -19.81 0.16 -11.88
CA LEU A 111 -18.53 0.03 -12.55
C LEU A 111 -18.01 1.39 -13.04
N ASP A 112 -16.71 1.59 -12.98
CA ASP A 112 -16.01 2.62 -13.75
C ASP A 112 -15.56 2.00 -15.08
N LEU A 113 -16.00 2.64 -16.16
CA LEU A 113 -15.62 2.39 -17.54
C LEU A 113 -15.12 3.70 -18.18
N GLY A 114 -14.22 4.40 -17.47
CA GLY A 114 -13.60 5.63 -17.94
C GLY A 114 -14.32 6.92 -17.53
N GLU A 115 -15.12 6.89 -16.46
CA GLU A 115 -15.75 8.07 -15.84
C GLU A 115 -14.73 8.94 -15.07
N GLY A 116 -13.50 8.43 -14.89
CA GLY A 116 -12.39 9.16 -14.28
C GLY A 116 -12.22 8.93 -12.78
N SER A 117 -12.90 7.94 -12.21
CA SER A 117 -12.73 7.56 -10.79
C SER A 117 -11.34 6.98 -10.50
N PHE A 118 -10.69 6.43 -11.53
CA PHE A 118 -9.33 5.92 -11.46
C PHE A 118 -8.42 6.73 -12.38
N GLN A 119 -7.41 7.37 -11.78
CA GLN A 119 -6.46 8.22 -12.48
C GLN A 119 -5.08 7.54 -12.52
N TYR A 120 -4.54 7.38 -13.72
CA TYR A 120 -3.32 6.60 -13.96
C TYR A 120 -2.15 7.43 -14.51
N VAL A 121 -2.24 8.75 -14.38
CA VAL A 121 -1.15 9.65 -14.79
C VAL A 121 -0.09 9.74 -13.70
N VAL A 122 1.19 9.70 -14.09
CA VAL A 122 2.33 9.91 -13.18
C VAL A 122 2.69 11.39 -13.09
N ARG A 123 3.03 11.84 -11.88
CA ARG A 123 3.43 13.23 -11.64
C ARG A 123 4.87 13.51 -12.08
N GLU A 124 5.78 12.57 -11.83
CA GLU A 124 7.21 12.72 -12.08
C GLU A 124 7.64 11.74 -13.18
N LYS A 125 7.84 12.27 -14.38
CA LYS A 125 8.04 11.49 -15.61
C LYS A 125 9.49 11.05 -15.86
N HIS A 126 10.44 11.59 -15.11
CA HIS A 126 11.88 11.44 -15.35
C HIS A 126 12.62 10.77 -14.18
N LYS A 127 11.90 10.00 -13.35
CA LYS A 127 12.43 9.33 -12.15
C LYS A 127 13.05 7.95 -12.40
N TYR A 128 12.90 7.37 -13.59
CA TYR A 128 13.22 5.96 -13.82
C TYR A 128 14.72 5.69 -14.04
N TRP A 129 15.33 6.35 -15.03
CA TRP A 129 16.77 6.29 -15.28
C TRP A 129 17.23 7.43 -16.17
N ARG A 130 18.55 7.71 -16.14
CA ARG A 130 19.18 8.69 -17.03
C ARG A 130 19.09 8.20 -18.48
N ASN A 131 18.64 9.08 -19.38
CA ASN A 131 18.39 8.81 -20.80
C ASN A 131 17.19 7.91 -21.12
N ASP A 132 16.18 7.89 -20.24
CA ASP A 132 14.87 7.33 -20.58
C ASP A 132 14.30 7.99 -21.86
N THR A 133 14.08 7.17 -22.89
CA THR A 133 13.52 7.59 -24.19
C THR A 133 12.05 7.98 -24.09
N ARG A 134 11.36 7.49 -23.05
CA ARG A 134 9.95 7.76 -22.74
C ARG A 134 9.78 8.82 -21.64
N ARG A 135 10.81 9.61 -21.30
CA ARG A 135 10.81 10.64 -20.23
C ARG A 135 9.69 11.70 -20.29
N LEU A 136 9.01 11.82 -21.43
CA LEU A 136 7.88 12.74 -21.62
C LEU A 136 6.51 12.04 -21.54
N GLU A 137 6.49 10.71 -21.46
CA GLU A 137 5.28 9.94 -21.22
C GLU A 137 4.84 10.05 -19.77
N GLN A 138 3.53 10.11 -19.58
CA GLN A 138 2.90 10.34 -18.28
C GLN A 138 2.13 9.12 -17.78
N ASN A 139 2.41 7.94 -18.33
CA ASN A 139 1.69 6.72 -18.02
C ASN A 139 2.66 5.52 -17.98
N LEU A 140 2.44 4.61 -17.04
CA LEU A 140 3.21 3.38 -16.87
C LEU A 140 2.49 2.08 -17.21
N MET A 141 1.16 2.07 -17.34
CA MET A 141 0.42 0.83 -17.63
C MET A 141 -0.21 0.79 -19.02
N TRP A 142 -0.32 1.93 -19.70
CA TRP A 142 -0.86 2.02 -21.06
C TRP A 142 0.13 2.81 -21.88
N ASP A 143 0.48 2.31 -23.06
CA ASP A 143 1.40 3.05 -23.92
C ASP A 143 0.73 4.32 -24.47
N THR A 144 1.43 5.44 -24.35
CA THR A 144 1.02 6.75 -24.85
C THR A 144 1.96 7.30 -25.93
N ALA A 145 3.01 6.55 -26.26
CA ALA A 145 3.90 6.86 -27.36
C ALA A 145 3.34 6.35 -28.69
N ASP A 146 3.77 6.97 -29.79
CA ASP A 146 3.45 6.53 -31.15
C ASP A 146 4.74 6.07 -31.82
N GLU A 147 4.96 4.77 -31.86
CA GLU A 147 6.15 4.17 -32.45
C GLU A 147 6.07 4.13 -33.98
N THR A 148 4.86 4.29 -34.52
CA THR A 148 4.64 4.44 -35.94
C THR A 148 5.16 5.77 -36.46
N ILE A 149 5.59 6.72 -35.62
CA ILE A 149 6.16 7.99 -36.04
C ILE A 149 7.69 7.92 -36.06
N ASP A 150 8.30 8.39 -37.15
CA ASP A 150 9.74 8.57 -37.23
C ASP A 150 10.15 9.79 -36.37
N PRO A 151 11.01 9.62 -35.36
CA PRO A 151 11.35 10.69 -34.42
C PRO A 151 12.21 11.80 -35.03
N THR A 152 12.86 11.56 -36.17
CA THR A 152 13.67 12.56 -36.87
C THR A 152 12.82 13.43 -37.79
N THR A 153 11.84 12.82 -38.45
CA THR A 153 11.03 13.52 -39.48
C THR A 153 9.64 13.94 -38.99
N GLY A 154 9.15 13.35 -37.90
CA GLY A 154 7.80 13.53 -37.39
C GLY A 154 6.72 13.00 -38.34
N LYS A 155 7.07 12.09 -39.25
CA LYS A 155 6.14 11.47 -40.22
C LYS A 155 5.86 10.02 -39.83
N ARG A 156 4.64 9.58 -40.09
CA ARG A 156 4.27 8.17 -39.94
C ARG A 156 5.10 7.30 -40.87
N ARG A 157 5.77 6.32 -40.27
CA ARG A 157 6.51 5.24 -40.91
C ARG A 157 5.55 4.48 -41.84
N PRO A 158 6.04 3.95 -42.97
CA PRO A 158 5.22 3.10 -43.81
C PRO A 158 4.82 1.87 -42.98
N THR A 159 3.55 1.63 -42.73
CA THR A 159 3.02 0.43 -42.04
C THR A 159 2.47 -0.61 -43.02
N ALA A 160 2.58 -0.36 -44.33
CA ALA A 160 2.14 -1.27 -45.38
C ALA A 160 3.14 -2.43 -45.58
N LEU A 161 2.60 -3.61 -45.91
CA LEU A 161 3.39 -4.77 -46.32
C LEU A 161 4.27 -4.42 -47.54
N VAL A 162 5.60 -4.50 -47.40
CA VAL A 162 6.54 -4.39 -48.53
C VAL A 162 6.93 -5.81 -48.94
N GLY A 163 6.38 -6.31 -50.04
CA GLY A 163 6.67 -7.67 -50.53
C GLY A 163 6.08 -8.80 -49.69
N GLY A 164 5.02 -8.52 -48.91
CA GLY A 164 4.36 -9.52 -48.04
C GLY A 164 4.97 -9.66 -46.65
N VAL A 165 5.98 -8.86 -46.32
CA VAL A 165 6.55 -8.73 -44.97
C VAL A 165 6.10 -7.39 -44.39
N PRO A 166 5.65 -7.33 -43.12
CA PRO A 166 5.47 -6.06 -42.43
C PRO A 166 6.76 -5.25 -42.56
N SER A 167 6.64 -3.95 -42.82
CA SER A 167 7.75 -3.00 -42.79
C SER A 167 8.37 -2.83 -41.40
N TYR A 168 7.96 -3.66 -40.43
CA TYR A 168 8.50 -3.74 -39.08
C TYR A 168 10.02 -3.85 -39.11
N LYS A 169 10.64 -3.01 -38.29
CA LYS A 169 12.04 -3.14 -37.97
C LYS A 169 12.20 -3.13 -36.46
N PRO A 170 12.99 -4.04 -35.86
CA PRO A 170 13.16 -4.12 -34.42
C PRO A 170 13.66 -2.83 -33.76
N GLU A 171 14.36 -1.97 -34.50
CA GLU A 171 14.82 -0.67 -34.00
C GLU A 171 13.72 0.40 -33.87
N TRP A 172 12.52 0.14 -34.37
CA TRP A 172 11.38 1.07 -34.33
C TRP A 172 10.46 0.79 -33.16
N ASP A 173 10.43 -0.47 -32.76
CA ASP A 173 9.82 -0.98 -31.54
C ASP A 173 10.75 -0.62 -30.37
N THR A 174 10.31 0.30 -29.52
CA THR A 174 11.17 0.88 -28.48
C THR A 174 10.98 0.25 -27.11
N ASP A 175 9.98 -0.61 -26.92
CA ASP A 175 9.79 -1.43 -25.73
C ASP A 175 9.99 -2.94 -25.95
N PHE A 176 10.26 -3.34 -27.19
CA PHE A 176 10.69 -4.67 -27.64
C PHE A 176 9.63 -5.76 -27.51
N ASP A 177 8.36 -5.41 -27.59
CA ASP A 177 7.25 -6.37 -27.51
C ASP A 177 6.91 -7.05 -28.85
N GLY A 178 7.49 -6.56 -29.95
CA GLY A 178 7.30 -7.06 -31.31
C GLY A 178 6.18 -6.37 -32.10
N VAL A 179 5.56 -5.34 -31.56
CA VAL A 179 4.49 -4.53 -32.15
C VAL A 179 5.04 -3.11 -32.41
N LEU A 180 4.33 -2.30 -33.19
CA LEU A 180 4.62 -0.86 -33.27
C LEU A 180 3.40 -0.15 -32.74
N ASP A 181 3.53 0.44 -31.56
CA ASP A 181 2.38 0.92 -30.82
C ASP A 181 1.78 2.20 -31.39
N LEU A 182 0.46 2.23 -31.24
CA LEU A 182 -0.33 3.44 -31.37
C LEU A 182 -0.72 3.89 -29.96
N PRO A 183 -0.73 5.21 -29.68
CA PRO A 183 -1.11 5.70 -28.37
C PRO A 183 -2.47 5.19 -27.92
N ASN A 184 -2.60 4.76 -26.66
CA ASN A 184 -3.84 4.25 -26.09
C ASN A 184 -4.86 5.38 -25.78
N LEU A 185 -5.25 6.10 -26.82
CA LEU A 185 -6.12 7.27 -26.78
C LEU A 185 -7.46 7.00 -27.47
N LYS A 186 -8.50 7.76 -27.14
CA LYS A 186 -9.81 7.74 -27.82
C LYS A 186 -9.63 7.81 -29.34
N ASN A 187 -8.80 8.75 -29.78
CA ASN A 187 -8.25 8.83 -31.13
C ASN A 187 -6.72 8.78 -31.04
N PRO A 188 -6.03 7.75 -31.59
CA PRO A 188 -4.57 7.65 -31.56
C PRO A 188 -3.86 8.87 -32.16
N ASP A 189 -4.48 9.53 -33.15
CA ASP A 189 -3.95 10.71 -33.82
C ASP A 189 -4.44 12.03 -33.18
N GLY A 190 -5.14 11.94 -32.04
CA GLY A 190 -5.86 13.06 -31.44
C GLY A 190 -4.98 14.05 -30.66
N CYS A 191 -3.78 13.63 -30.26
CA CYS A 191 -2.89 14.42 -29.42
C CYS A 191 -1.49 14.59 -30.03
N PRO A 192 -0.79 15.70 -29.70
CA PRO A 192 0.61 15.87 -30.11
C PRO A 192 1.52 14.74 -29.61
N THR A 193 2.49 14.36 -30.43
CA THR A 193 3.47 13.32 -30.09
C THR A 193 4.61 13.88 -29.22
N GLN A 194 5.42 13.01 -28.61
CA GLN A 194 6.66 13.41 -27.96
C GLN A 194 7.58 14.20 -28.93
N VAL A 195 7.65 13.75 -30.18
CA VAL A 195 8.44 14.38 -31.25
C VAL A 195 7.98 15.82 -31.52
N ASP A 196 6.68 16.12 -31.40
CA ASP A 196 6.18 17.48 -31.57
C ASP A 196 6.61 18.42 -30.45
N VAL A 197 6.77 17.91 -29.22
CA VAL A 197 7.36 18.65 -28.09
C VAL A 197 8.85 18.90 -28.34
N GLU A 198 9.59 17.87 -28.74
CA GLU A 198 11.04 17.96 -29.00
C GLU A 198 11.39 18.88 -30.17
N LEU A 199 10.53 18.93 -31.21
CA LEU A 199 10.64 19.87 -32.32
C LEU A 199 10.15 21.28 -31.96
N GLY A 200 9.68 21.51 -30.72
CA GLY A 200 9.19 22.81 -30.25
C GLY A 200 7.88 23.28 -30.89
N LYS A 201 7.09 22.36 -31.47
CA LYS A 201 5.81 22.69 -32.10
C LYS A 201 4.70 22.92 -31.08
N VAL A 202 4.78 22.25 -29.93
CA VAL A 202 3.83 22.35 -28.81
C VAL A 202 4.57 22.38 -27.48
N SER A 203 3.93 22.90 -26.43
CA SER A 203 4.48 22.77 -25.08
C SER A 203 4.22 21.37 -24.51
N GLU A 204 5.12 20.91 -23.64
CA GLU A 204 4.95 19.66 -22.89
C GLU A 204 3.62 19.64 -22.12
N ARG A 205 3.29 20.76 -21.44
CA ARG A 205 2.03 20.92 -20.70
C ARG A 205 0.79 20.76 -21.58
N ASP A 206 0.81 21.28 -22.81
CA ASP A 206 -0.33 21.16 -23.73
C ASP A 206 -0.49 19.73 -24.25
N ARG A 207 0.62 19.03 -24.49
CA ARG A 207 0.61 17.60 -24.80
C ARG A 207 0.03 16.80 -23.63
N ASP A 208 0.56 16.99 -22.43
CA ASP A 208 0.16 16.26 -21.23
C ASP A 208 -1.35 16.40 -21.00
N ARG A 209 -1.88 17.63 -21.02
CA ARG A 209 -3.32 17.88 -20.90
C ARG A 209 -4.13 17.11 -21.95
N CYS A 210 -3.70 17.14 -23.21
CA CYS A 210 -4.39 16.42 -24.29
C CYS A 210 -4.41 14.92 -24.02
N VAL A 211 -3.25 14.33 -23.71
CA VAL A 211 -3.11 12.89 -23.47
C VAL A 211 -3.96 12.48 -22.25
N THR A 212 -3.96 13.25 -21.16
CA THR A 212 -4.79 12.97 -19.98
C THR A 212 -6.29 12.96 -20.33
N ASP A 213 -6.77 13.93 -21.09
CA ASP A 213 -8.20 14.05 -21.46
C ASP A 213 -8.67 12.95 -22.43
N ASN A 214 -7.73 12.36 -23.18
CA ASN A 214 -8.01 11.39 -24.23
C ASN A 214 -7.56 9.95 -23.93
N LEU A 215 -6.86 9.70 -22.83
CA LEU A 215 -6.40 8.38 -22.42
C LEU A 215 -7.59 7.42 -22.23
N LEU A 216 -7.47 6.20 -22.78
CA LEU A 216 -8.42 5.13 -22.53
C LEU A 216 -7.98 4.34 -21.30
N THR A 217 -8.62 4.58 -20.16
CA THR A 217 -8.34 3.84 -18.91
C THR A 217 -9.15 2.55 -18.78
N PHE A 218 -10.15 2.36 -19.64
CA PHE A 218 -11.11 1.25 -19.63
C PHE A 218 -10.98 0.34 -20.85
N TYR A 219 -10.04 0.63 -21.75
CA TYR A 219 -9.79 -0.16 -22.96
C TYR A 219 -8.30 -0.08 -23.32
N GLU A 220 -7.69 -1.22 -23.60
CA GLU A 220 -6.31 -1.34 -24.10
C GLU A 220 -6.38 -1.70 -25.60
N ARG A 221 -5.86 -0.83 -26.45
CA ARG A 221 -6.03 -0.86 -27.92
C ARG A 221 -5.18 -1.90 -28.64
N GLU A 222 -4.03 -2.24 -28.09
CA GLU A 222 -3.10 -3.17 -28.72
C GLU A 222 -3.69 -4.60 -28.69
N THR A 223 -4.22 -4.99 -27.52
CA THR A 223 -4.82 -6.29 -27.23
C THR A 223 -6.34 -6.35 -27.36
N ASP A 224 -7.00 -5.21 -27.62
CA ASP A 224 -8.47 -5.05 -27.61
C ASP A 224 -9.14 -5.55 -26.34
N THR A 225 -8.56 -5.19 -25.20
CA THR A 225 -9.03 -5.63 -23.90
C THR A 225 -9.86 -4.55 -23.25
N LEU A 226 -11.12 -4.85 -22.95
CA LEU A 226 -11.96 -4.03 -22.08
C LEU A 226 -11.54 -4.25 -20.62
N ILE A 227 -11.46 -3.16 -19.85
CA ILE A 227 -11.08 -3.15 -18.44
C ILE A 227 -12.21 -2.46 -17.67
N MET A 228 -12.81 -3.17 -16.73
CA MET A 228 -13.88 -2.70 -15.86
C MET A 228 -13.39 -2.67 -14.41
N ARG A 229 -13.79 -1.64 -13.66
CA ARG A 229 -13.38 -1.49 -12.25
C ARG A 229 -14.61 -1.33 -11.37
N PRO A 230 -14.85 -2.20 -10.38
CA PRO A 230 -15.87 -1.92 -9.37
C PRO A 230 -15.56 -0.60 -8.65
N LEU A 231 -16.51 0.31 -8.55
CA LEU A 231 -16.33 1.55 -7.77
C LEU A 231 -16.35 1.31 -6.26
N VAL A 232 -17.16 0.35 -5.85
CA VAL A 232 -17.26 -0.11 -4.47
C VAL A 232 -16.72 -1.53 -4.42
N PRO A 233 -15.88 -1.89 -3.43
CA PRO A 233 -15.42 -3.26 -3.27
C PRO A 233 -16.59 -4.24 -3.22
N LEU A 234 -16.51 -5.30 -4.02
CA LEU A 234 -17.47 -6.39 -4.04
C LEU A 234 -17.48 -7.11 -2.68
N MET A 235 -18.62 -7.72 -2.34
CA MET A 235 -18.72 -8.58 -1.16
C MET A 235 -17.74 -9.75 -1.26
N GLU A 236 -17.07 -10.09 -0.16
CA GLU A 236 -16.16 -11.24 -0.08
C GLU A 236 -16.92 -12.57 -0.15
N LYS A 237 -16.25 -13.65 -0.58
CA LYS A 237 -16.80 -15.01 -0.68
C LYS A 237 -18.13 -15.10 -1.43
N THR A 238 -18.33 -14.21 -2.41
CA THR A 238 -19.59 -14.07 -3.13
C THR A 238 -19.34 -14.38 -4.61
N GLN A 239 -20.27 -15.09 -5.25
CA GLN A 239 -20.20 -15.36 -6.67
C GLN A 239 -20.88 -14.24 -7.46
N TYR A 240 -20.18 -13.70 -8.44
CA TYR A 240 -20.70 -12.70 -9.38
C TYR A 240 -20.74 -13.28 -10.78
N ALA A 241 -21.64 -12.76 -11.62
CA ALA A 241 -21.62 -12.98 -13.05
C ALA A 241 -21.34 -11.68 -13.79
N VAL A 242 -20.40 -11.72 -14.74
CA VAL A 242 -20.22 -10.64 -15.72
C VAL A 242 -21.13 -10.93 -16.90
N VAL A 243 -21.86 -9.93 -17.36
CA VAL A 243 -22.88 -10.06 -18.42
C VAL A 243 -22.60 -9.04 -19.51
N ILE A 244 -22.17 -9.49 -20.68
CA ILE A 244 -22.11 -8.70 -21.91
C ILE A 244 -23.44 -8.84 -22.63
N THR A 245 -24.02 -7.72 -23.02
CA THR A 245 -25.32 -7.65 -23.70
C THR A 245 -25.17 -7.44 -25.20
N ASP A 246 -26.26 -7.60 -25.94
CA ASP A 246 -26.34 -7.28 -27.37
C ASP A 246 -26.21 -5.77 -27.68
N ARG A 247 -26.18 -4.91 -26.66
CA ARG A 247 -25.88 -3.47 -26.78
C ARG A 247 -24.39 -3.19 -26.95
N MET A 248 -23.51 -4.16 -26.64
CA MET A 248 -22.09 -4.10 -26.97
C MET A 248 -21.93 -4.42 -28.46
N LEU A 249 -21.40 -3.47 -29.23
CA LEU A 249 -21.29 -3.56 -30.69
C LEU A 249 -19.83 -3.69 -31.12
N ASP A 250 -19.59 -4.46 -32.18
CA ASP A 250 -18.30 -4.45 -32.87
C ASP A 250 -18.09 -3.14 -33.65
N CYS A 251 -16.84 -2.80 -33.96
CA CYS A 251 -16.58 -1.74 -34.94
C CYS A 251 -16.99 -2.22 -36.32
N GLY A 252 -17.88 -1.48 -36.99
CA GLY A 252 -18.36 -1.79 -38.32
C GLY A 252 -17.26 -1.85 -39.40
N LYS A 253 -17.68 -2.18 -40.62
CA LYS A 253 -16.77 -2.52 -41.74
C LYS A 253 -15.99 -1.34 -42.34
N ASP A 254 -16.22 -0.11 -41.90
CA ASP A 254 -15.54 1.06 -42.47
C ASP A 254 -14.11 1.16 -41.92
N PRO A 255 -13.05 1.01 -42.76
CA PRO A 255 -11.69 1.08 -42.28
C PRO A 255 -11.26 2.49 -41.89
N SER A 256 -11.98 3.52 -42.34
CA SER A 256 -11.68 4.93 -42.05
C SER A 256 -12.22 5.40 -40.70
N LYS A 257 -13.17 4.67 -40.11
CA LYS A 257 -13.79 5.01 -38.82
C LYS A 257 -14.46 3.80 -38.20
N CYS A 258 -14.38 3.68 -36.88
CA CYS A 258 -15.32 2.83 -36.16
C CYS A 258 -16.73 3.44 -36.23
N ALA A 259 -17.69 2.68 -36.77
CA ALA A 259 -19.11 3.00 -36.79
C ALA A 259 -19.90 1.82 -36.20
N ALA A 260 -21.16 2.03 -35.79
CA ALA A 260 -21.98 0.98 -35.19
C ALA A 260 -22.04 -0.26 -36.09
N GLY A 261 -21.48 -1.37 -35.59
CA GLY A 261 -21.49 -2.66 -36.24
C GLY A 261 -22.57 -3.60 -35.70
N ASP A 262 -22.29 -4.89 -35.74
CA ASP A 262 -23.19 -5.93 -35.22
C ASP A 262 -22.97 -6.13 -33.71
N PRO A 263 -23.95 -6.66 -32.95
CA PRO A 263 -23.73 -7.10 -31.59
C PRO A 263 -22.57 -8.10 -31.50
N VAL A 264 -21.73 -7.95 -30.47
CA VAL A 264 -20.69 -8.92 -30.15
C VAL A 264 -21.31 -10.29 -29.86
N ARG A 265 -20.53 -11.35 -30.05
CA ARG A 265 -21.03 -12.73 -29.94
C ARG A 265 -20.10 -13.57 -29.09
N SER A 266 -20.69 -14.57 -28.43
CA SER A 266 -19.91 -15.56 -27.69
C SER A 266 -18.95 -16.33 -28.62
N PRO A 267 -17.77 -16.72 -28.11
CA PRO A 267 -16.91 -17.69 -28.79
C PRO A 267 -17.50 -19.12 -28.81
N PHE A 268 -18.59 -19.38 -28.09
CA PHE A 268 -19.28 -20.68 -28.03
C PHE A 268 -20.66 -20.61 -28.71
N ASP A 269 -21.24 -21.79 -28.98
CA ASP A 269 -22.63 -21.89 -29.45
C ASP A 269 -23.66 -21.40 -28.42
N PHE A 270 -23.25 -21.32 -27.15
CA PHE A 270 -24.03 -20.80 -26.03
C PHE A 270 -23.45 -19.48 -25.54
N VAL A 271 -24.25 -18.69 -24.83
CA VAL A 271 -23.80 -17.40 -24.27
C VAL A 271 -22.90 -17.56 -23.02
N TYR A 272 -22.54 -18.79 -22.63
CA TYR A 272 -21.66 -19.08 -21.49
C TYR A 272 -20.99 -20.46 -21.64
N HIS A 273 -19.95 -20.73 -20.85
CA HIS A 273 -19.30 -22.04 -20.85
C HIS A 273 -20.13 -23.09 -20.07
N PRO A 274 -20.35 -24.32 -20.60
CA PRO A 274 -21.23 -25.31 -19.97
C PRO A 274 -20.90 -25.69 -18.52
N ALA A 275 -19.63 -25.59 -18.11
CA ALA A 275 -19.25 -25.87 -16.73
C ALA A 275 -19.78 -24.84 -15.70
N GLN A 276 -20.36 -23.72 -16.15
CA GLN A 276 -20.98 -22.70 -15.29
C GLN A 276 -22.52 -22.74 -15.33
N GLU A 277 -23.12 -23.80 -15.88
CA GLU A 277 -24.58 -23.90 -16.10
C GLU A 277 -25.42 -23.65 -14.84
N GLU A 278 -25.01 -24.18 -13.68
CA GLU A 278 -25.73 -23.97 -12.41
C GLU A 278 -25.79 -22.50 -12.00
N ALA A 279 -24.66 -21.79 -12.11
CA ALA A 279 -24.61 -20.37 -11.77
C ALA A 279 -25.36 -19.52 -12.82
N MET A 280 -25.29 -19.91 -14.09
CA MET A 280 -26.02 -19.26 -15.19
C MET A 280 -27.53 -19.43 -15.07
N ALA A 281 -28.02 -20.54 -14.51
CA ALA A 281 -29.44 -20.71 -14.21
C ALA A 281 -29.93 -19.67 -13.18
N ARG A 282 -29.12 -19.36 -12.16
CA ARG A 282 -29.42 -18.29 -11.18
C ARG A 282 -29.42 -16.92 -11.84
N LEU A 283 -28.41 -16.62 -12.67
CA LEU A 283 -28.38 -15.38 -13.45
C LEU A 283 -29.63 -15.22 -14.32
N LYS A 284 -30.01 -16.27 -15.05
CA LYS A 284 -31.21 -16.26 -15.90
C LYS A 284 -32.47 -15.95 -15.10
N ALA A 285 -32.59 -16.51 -13.89
CA ALA A 285 -33.71 -16.23 -13.00
C ALA A 285 -33.74 -14.75 -12.58
N HIS A 286 -32.60 -14.17 -12.24
CA HIS A 286 -32.48 -12.73 -11.91
C HIS A 286 -32.86 -11.85 -13.10
N LEU A 287 -32.33 -12.12 -14.29
CA LEU A 287 -32.67 -11.37 -15.52
C LEU A 287 -34.10 -11.62 -15.99
N SER A 288 -34.79 -12.66 -15.50
CA SER A 288 -36.22 -12.89 -15.75
C SER A 288 -37.11 -12.21 -14.69
N ASN A 289 -36.53 -11.74 -13.58
CA ASN A 289 -37.28 -11.12 -12.49
C ASN A 289 -37.62 -9.67 -12.82
N LYS A 290 -38.92 -9.38 -12.99
CA LYS A 290 -39.42 -8.04 -13.29
C LYS A 290 -39.22 -7.03 -12.16
N GLU A 291 -39.05 -7.49 -10.92
CA GLU A 291 -38.75 -6.60 -9.79
C GLU A 291 -37.36 -5.97 -9.90
N LEU A 292 -36.45 -6.60 -10.64
CA LEU A 292 -35.11 -6.10 -10.90
C LEU A 292 -35.01 -5.30 -12.22
N SER A 293 -36.10 -5.15 -12.97
CA SER A 293 -36.08 -4.48 -14.28
C SER A 293 -35.60 -3.03 -14.23
N SER A 294 -35.72 -2.33 -13.10
CA SER A 294 -35.17 -0.99 -12.94
C SER A 294 -33.65 -0.92 -13.12
N TYR A 295 -32.93 -2.00 -12.82
CA TYR A 295 -31.48 -2.08 -13.01
C TYR A 295 -31.09 -2.41 -14.45
N TYR A 296 -31.93 -3.13 -15.18
CA TYR A 296 -31.58 -3.75 -16.46
C TYR A 296 -32.28 -3.11 -17.68
N GLY A 297 -33.23 -2.21 -17.45
CA GLY A 297 -34.03 -1.59 -18.50
C GLY A 297 -34.81 -2.62 -19.30
N ASP A 298 -34.73 -2.55 -20.63
CA ASP A 298 -35.40 -3.47 -21.56
C ASP A 298 -34.88 -4.92 -21.49
N ILE A 299 -33.75 -5.18 -20.85
CA ILE A 299 -33.27 -6.56 -20.62
C ILE A 299 -34.06 -7.22 -19.48
N GLY A 300 -34.54 -6.42 -18.51
CA GLY A 300 -35.22 -6.92 -17.33
C GLY A 300 -36.52 -7.66 -17.65
N GLY A 301 -36.57 -8.95 -17.34
CA GLY A 301 -37.71 -9.83 -17.62
C GLY A 301 -37.56 -10.69 -18.87
N THR A 302 -36.41 -10.65 -19.55
CA THR A 302 -36.16 -11.39 -20.82
C THR A 302 -35.25 -12.61 -20.64
N GLY A 303 -34.66 -12.80 -19.46
CA GLY A 303 -33.72 -13.89 -19.22
C GLY A 303 -32.44 -13.71 -20.02
N PHE A 304 -32.20 -14.56 -21.02
CA PHE A 304 -30.98 -14.54 -21.85
C PHE A 304 -31.18 -14.01 -23.27
N GLU A 305 -32.36 -13.48 -23.60
CA GLU A 305 -32.66 -12.99 -24.95
C GLU A 305 -31.66 -11.92 -25.42
N HIS A 306 -31.25 -11.01 -24.51
CA HIS A 306 -30.33 -9.90 -24.79
C HIS A 306 -28.90 -10.12 -24.28
N VAL A 307 -28.57 -11.35 -23.86
CA VAL A 307 -27.22 -11.69 -23.36
C VAL A 307 -26.37 -12.17 -24.53
N ALA A 308 -25.26 -11.48 -24.79
CA ALA A 308 -24.28 -11.88 -25.81
C ALA A 308 -23.26 -12.87 -25.26
N PHE A 309 -22.79 -12.64 -24.03
CA PHE A 309 -21.87 -13.53 -23.34
C PHE A 309 -21.90 -13.30 -21.83
N ALA A 310 -21.72 -14.35 -21.03
CA ALA A 310 -21.63 -14.26 -19.58
C ALA A 310 -20.68 -15.31 -19.00
N TRP A 311 -20.04 -14.96 -17.88
CA TRP A 311 -19.20 -15.86 -17.09
C TRP A 311 -19.27 -15.51 -15.61
N THR A 312 -18.83 -16.42 -14.74
CA THR A 312 -18.79 -16.17 -13.29
C THR A 312 -17.39 -16.05 -12.73
N PHE A 313 -17.29 -15.37 -11.59
CA PHE A 313 -16.11 -15.41 -10.73
C PHE A 313 -16.52 -15.32 -9.25
N THR A 314 -15.70 -15.91 -8.38
CA THR A 314 -15.92 -15.92 -6.93
C THR A 314 -14.88 -15.06 -6.22
N THR A 315 -15.31 -14.13 -5.37
CA THR A 315 -14.41 -13.27 -4.59
C THR A 315 -13.81 -14.00 -3.39
N GLN A 316 -12.57 -13.66 -3.03
CA GLN A 316 -11.86 -14.24 -1.90
C GLN A 316 -12.31 -13.64 -0.55
N PRO A 317 -12.08 -14.33 0.58
CA PRO A 317 -12.13 -13.71 1.90
C PRO A 317 -11.01 -12.66 2.05
N VAL A 318 -11.36 -11.39 2.26
CA VAL A 318 -10.39 -10.31 2.44
C VAL A 318 -10.53 -9.62 3.80
N GLN A 319 -11.75 -9.52 4.32
CA GLN A 319 -12.07 -8.96 5.64
C GLN A 319 -12.11 -10.07 6.69
N GLU A 320 -12.58 -11.27 6.31
CA GLU A 320 -12.73 -12.38 7.24
C GLU A 320 -11.41 -12.78 7.92
N ASP A 321 -10.27 -12.70 7.23
CA ASP A 321 -8.94 -12.98 7.80
C ASP A 321 -8.69 -12.16 9.07
N LEU A 322 -8.82 -10.84 8.97
CA LEU A 322 -8.60 -9.91 10.07
C LEU A 322 -9.69 -10.04 11.15
N ARG A 323 -10.94 -10.32 10.75
CA ARG A 323 -12.05 -10.59 11.68
C ARG A 323 -11.76 -11.83 12.54
N LEU A 324 -11.26 -12.91 11.93
CA LEU A 324 -10.91 -14.14 12.64
C LEU A 324 -9.70 -13.93 13.56
N ILE A 325 -8.71 -13.13 13.15
CA ILE A 325 -7.58 -12.75 14.02
C ILE A 325 -8.07 -11.97 15.22
N ARG A 326 -8.90 -10.94 15.01
CA ARG A 326 -9.54 -10.19 16.09
C ARG A 326 -10.29 -11.11 17.05
N ASP A 327 -11.15 -11.98 16.53
CA ASP A 327 -11.90 -12.93 17.35
C ASP A 327 -10.95 -13.87 18.12
N GLY A 328 -9.84 -14.29 17.50
CA GLY A 328 -8.76 -15.06 18.11
C GLY A 328 -8.07 -14.33 19.27
N LEU A 329 -7.79 -13.03 19.13
CA LEU A 329 -7.31 -12.19 20.24
C LEU A 329 -8.28 -12.23 21.43
N TYR A 330 -9.59 -12.25 21.18
CA TYR A 330 -10.61 -12.41 22.22
C TYR A 330 -10.87 -13.88 22.62
N GLY A 331 -10.03 -14.83 22.20
CA GLY A 331 -10.13 -16.23 22.57
C GLY A 331 -11.28 -16.99 21.91
N LYS A 332 -11.74 -16.54 20.73
CA LYS A 332 -12.87 -17.12 19.99
C LYS A 332 -12.44 -17.71 18.65
N GLY A 333 -13.27 -18.63 18.13
CA GLY A 333 -13.09 -19.20 16.80
C GLY A 333 -11.85 -20.09 16.63
N PRO A 334 -11.45 -20.40 15.38
CA PRO A 334 -10.30 -21.26 15.09
C PRO A 334 -8.97 -20.74 15.64
N LEU A 335 -8.85 -19.42 15.81
CA LEU A 335 -7.64 -18.75 16.32
C LEU A 335 -7.69 -18.47 17.83
N ALA A 336 -8.58 -19.11 18.58
CA ALA A 336 -8.75 -18.87 20.03
C ALA A 336 -7.47 -19.06 20.87
N ARG A 337 -6.47 -19.80 20.38
CA ARG A 337 -5.16 -19.94 21.05
C ARG A 337 -4.45 -18.59 21.21
N ILE A 338 -4.63 -17.68 20.27
CA ILE A 338 -3.96 -16.38 20.23
C ILE A 338 -4.29 -15.58 21.50
N GLY A 339 -5.56 -15.54 21.93
CA GLY A 339 -5.95 -14.79 23.11
C GLY A 339 -5.28 -15.26 24.42
N LYS A 340 -4.87 -16.53 24.48
CA LYS A 340 -4.12 -17.11 25.60
C LYS A 340 -2.61 -16.85 25.49
N GLU A 341 -2.07 -16.99 24.28
CA GLU A 341 -0.64 -16.77 24.02
C GLU A 341 -0.27 -15.28 24.09
N PHE A 342 -1.18 -14.40 23.69
CA PHE A 342 -0.99 -12.94 23.64
C PHE A 342 -2.02 -12.26 24.54
N PRO A 343 -1.84 -12.34 25.88
CA PRO A 343 -2.73 -11.66 26.82
C PRO A 343 -2.68 -10.14 26.60
N ALA A 344 -3.74 -9.45 26.98
CA ALA A 344 -3.85 -7.98 26.94
C ALA A 344 -3.00 -7.36 28.07
N ASN A 345 -1.68 -7.50 27.96
CA ASN A 345 -0.68 -7.05 28.92
C ASN A 345 0.20 -5.99 28.27
N THR A 346 0.65 -5.04 29.08
CA THR A 346 1.64 -4.07 28.69
C THR A 346 2.55 -3.72 29.86
N GLN A 347 3.72 -3.19 29.54
CA GLN A 347 4.70 -2.69 30.49
C GLN A 347 5.19 -1.34 30.01
N LEU A 348 5.20 -0.35 30.90
CA LEU A 348 5.87 0.91 30.63
C LEU A 348 7.39 0.74 30.74
N ALA A 349 8.10 1.36 29.81
CA ALA A 349 9.54 1.50 29.87
C ALA A 349 9.93 2.40 31.06
N ARG A 350 11.12 2.17 31.58
CA ARG A 350 11.74 3.06 32.55
C ARG A 350 12.01 4.41 31.87
N ALA A 351 11.58 5.50 32.50
CA ALA A 351 11.84 6.86 32.04
C ALA A 351 13.01 7.51 32.79
N ALA A 352 13.12 7.28 34.10
CA ALA A 352 14.07 7.99 34.96
C ALA A 352 15.43 7.27 35.09
N GLY A 353 16.54 7.98 34.84
CA GLY A 353 17.90 7.43 34.99
C GLY A 353 19.00 8.31 34.38
N LYS A 354 20.25 8.09 34.81
CA LYS A 354 21.44 8.72 34.20
C LYS A 354 22.07 7.85 33.12
N VAL A 355 21.78 6.56 33.11
CA VAL A 355 22.29 5.62 32.12
C VAL A 355 21.17 5.22 31.17
N ASP A 356 21.47 5.08 29.90
CA ASP A 356 20.51 4.71 28.87
C ASP A 356 20.17 3.20 28.93
N LEU A 357 19.05 2.76 28.33
CA LEU A 357 18.57 1.37 28.50
C LEU A 357 19.51 0.32 27.89
N GLU A 358 20.19 0.65 26.80
CA GLU A 358 21.13 -0.26 26.14
C GLU A 358 22.36 -0.50 27.02
N ALA A 359 22.95 0.57 27.54
CA ALA A 359 24.10 0.47 28.44
C ALA A 359 23.73 -0.25 29.75
N LEU A 360 22.52 -0.03 30.28
CA LEU A 360 21.97 -0.77 31.42
C LEU A 360 21.86 -2.28 31.11
N ALA A 361 21.39 -2.65 29.91
CA ALA A 361 21.30 -4.04 29.48
C ALA A 361 22.67 -4.71 29.33
N ASP A 362 23.71 -3.94 28.96
CA ASP A 362 25.11 -4.39 28.89
C ASP A 362 25.82 -4.45 30.25
N GLY A 363 25.10 -4.19 31.36
CA GLY A 363 25.61 -4.30 32.72
C GLY A 363 26.24 -3.03 33.27
N THR A 364 26.06 -1.89 32.61
CA THR A 364 26.41 -0.58 33.20
C THR A 364 25.46 -0.27 34.35
N GLU A 365 25.99 0.08 35.51
CA GLU A 365 25.17 0.47 36.67
C GLU A 365 24.92 1.98 36.69
N GLU A 366 23.79 2.37 37.29
CA GLU A 366 23.55 3.77 37.62
C GLU A 366 24.58 4.27 38.64
N PRO A 367 24.99 5.56 38.59
CA PRO A 367 25.87 6.13 39.59
C PRO A 367 25.26 6.04 40.99
N ALA A 368 26.05 5.65 41.99
CA ALA A 368 25.56 5.53 43.36
C ALA A 368 24.89 6.82 43.87
N GLY A 369 23.65 6.69 44.34
CA GLY A 369 22.85 7.80 44.88
C GLY A 369 22.32 8.79 43.85
N TRP A 370 22.32 8.44 42.56
CA TRP A 370 21.77 9.29 41.48
C TRP A 370 20.33 9.74 41.77
N GLU A 371 19.52 8.93 42.46
CA GLU A 371 18.13 9.22 42.81
C GLU A 371 17.97 10.48 43.64
N THR A 372 19.02 10.90 44.35
CA THR A 372 18.99 12.06 45.26
C THR A 372 19.62 13.31 44.68
N GLN A 373 20.17 13.24 43.45
CA GLN A 373 20.99 14.29 42.86
C GLN A 373 20.22 15.18 41.88
N GLY A 374 20.23 16.50 42.13
CA GLY A 374 19.71 17.50 41.18
C GLY A 374 18.29 17.19 40.70
N LYS A 375 18.07 17.24 39.38
CA LYS A 375 16.76 16.94 38.74
C LYS A 375 16.27 15.50 38.99
N CYS A 376 17.17 14.54 39.22
CA CYS A 376 16.79 13.14 39.41
C CYS A 376 15.88 12.91 40.63
N LYS A 377 15.98 13.75 41.66
CA LYS A 377 15.15 13.67 42.86
C LYS A 377 13.65 13.80 42.56
N ASP A 378 13.31 14.58 41.55
CA ASP A 378 11.92 14.79 41.13
C ASP A 378 11.52 13.79 40.05
N THR A 379 12.43 13.45 39.13
CA THR A 379 12.17 12.44 38.07
C THR A 379 11.97 11.03 38.64
N VAL A 380 12.73 10.62 39.66
CA VAL A 380 12.66 9.24 40.21
C VAL A 380 11.32 8.89 40.86
N LYS A 381 10.55 9.89 41.27
CA LYS A 381 9.18 9.72 41.77
C LYS A 381 8.20 9.32 40.67
N ASN A 382 8.50 9.73 39.44
CA ASN A 382 7.73 9.44 38.23
C ASN A 382 8.52 8.44 37.37
N PHE A 383 8.76 7.24 37.90
CA PHE A 383 9.78 6.34 37.32
C PHE A 383 9.51 5.91 35.87
N HIS A 384 8.25 5.89 35.46
CA HIS A 384 7.78 5.43 34.14
C HIS A 384 7.22 6.55 33.25
N ILE A 385 7.03 7.76 33.80
CA ILE A 385 6.42 8.88 33.07
C ILE A 385 7.31 10.10 33.10
N VAL A 386 7.23 10.88 32.04
CA VAL A 386 7.93 12.16 31.89
C VAL A 386 6.91 13.28 31.97
N LYS A 387 7.02 14.16 32.97
CA LYS A 387 6.16 15.34 33.09
C LYS A 387 6.58 16.37 32.04
N PHE A 388 5.65 16.88 31.25
CA PHE A 388 5.97 17.78 30.13
C PHE A 388 6.74 19.04 30.57
N ASP A 389 6.34 19.64 31.70
CA ASP A 389 6.99 20.84 32.26
C ASP A 389 8.49 20.63 32.54
N VAL A 390 8.95 19.39 32.68
CA VAL A 390 10.37 19.03 32.92
C VAL A 390 11.17 18.94 31.62
N VAL A 391 10.53 18.49 30.52
CA VAL A 391 11.17 18.19 29.24
C VAL A 391 10.93 19.19 28.14
N LYS A 392 10.12 20.22 28.40
CA LYS A 392 9.80 21.28 27.44
C LYS A 392 11.04 21.82 26.72
N GLU A 393 12.09 22.18 27.47
CA GLU A 393 13.35 22.69 26.91
C GLU A 393 14.10 21.62 26.11
N THR A 394 14.13 20.37 26.60
CA THR A 394 14.77 19.25 25.89
C THR A 394 14.09 18.97 24.56
N LEU A 395 12.76 18.97 24.53
CA LEU A 395 11.97 18.74 23.33
C LEU A 395 12.07 19.92 22.36
N HIS A 396 12.15 21.15 22.86
CA HIS A 396 12.41 22.34 22.03
C HIS A 396 13.76 22.24 21.32
N GLU A 397 14.84 21.94 22.06
CA GLU A 397 16.17 21.79 21.49
C GLU A 397 16.26 20.58 20.54
N LEU A 398 15.58 19.46 20.85
CA LEU A 398 15.52 18.32 19.95
C LEU A 398 14.77 18.65 18.65
N ALA A 399 13.63 19.35 18.73
CA ALA A 399 12.88 19.78 17.56
C ALA A 399 13.71 20.72 16.67
N LYS A 400 14.47 21.63 17.29
CA LYS A 400 15.32 22.59 16.59
C LYS A 400 16.57 21.98 16.00
N GLN A 401 17.35 21.25 16.80
CA GLN A 401 18.65 20.72 16.39
C GLN A 401 18.54 19.38 15.65
N GLY A 402 17.58 18.53 16.02
CA GLY A 402 17.40 17.20 15.44
C GLY A 402 16.45 17.13 14.25
N PHE A 403 15.47 18.04 14.17
CA PHE A 403 14.47 18.04 13.09
C PHE A 403 14.40 19.35 12.29
N GLY A 404 15.24 20.34 12.64
CA GLY A 404 15.29 21.62 11.92
C GLY A 404 14.04 22.48 12.03
N PHE A 405 13.15 22.22 12.98
CA PHE A 405 12.00 23.10 13.23
C PHE A 405 12.47 24.39 13.90
N ASP A 406 12.10 25.54 13.34
CA ASP A 406 12.43 26.83 13.93
C ASP A 406 11.28 27.84 13.83
N GLY A 407 11.50 29.00 14.44
CA GLY A 407 10.60 30.14 14.32
C GLY A 407 9.22 29.95 14.97
N PRO A 408 8.21 30.72 14.54
CA PRO A 408 6.89 30.77 15.17
C PRO A 408 6.13 29.43 15.20
N THR A 409 6.41 28.54 14.24
CA THR A 409 5.78 27.22 14.16
C THR A 409 6.21 26.34 15.33
N LEU A 410 7.52 26.31 15.64
CA LEU A 410 8.04 25.57 16.79
C LEU A 410 7.46 26.11 18.10
N GLU A 411 7.45 27.44 18.28
CA GLU A 411 6.91 28.04 19.50
C GLU A 411 5.43 27.73 19.70
N THR A 412 4.64 27.71 18.62
CA THR A 412 3.22 27.34 18.67
C THR A 412 3.05 25.86 19.02
N LEU A 413 3.88 24.98 18.46
CA LEU A 413 3.88 23.55 18.79
C LEU A 413 4.20 23.33 20.28
N ILE A 414 5.28 23.93 20.76
CA ILE A 414 5.73 23.81 22.15
C ILE A 414 4.71 24.42 23.13
N ALA A 415 4.03 25.51 22.75
CA ALA A 415 2.93 26.08 23.54
C ALA A 415 1.70 25.16 23.58
N SER A 416 1.41 24.43 22.49
CA SER A 416 0.29 23.48 22.47
C SER A 416 0.42 22.38 23.53
N PHE A 417 1.65 22.10 23.96
CA PHE A 417 1.95 21.08 24.96
C PHE A 417 1.66 21.50 26.40
N ASP A 418 1.35 22.78 26.68
CA ASP A 418 1.00 23.23 28.03
C ASP A 418 -0.24 22.50 28.60
N SER A 419 -1.05 21.88 27.74
CA SER A 419 -2.22 21.04 28.11
C SER A 419 -1.87 19.58 28.42
N ILE A 420 -0.61 19.16 28.26
CA ILE A 420 -0.14 17.78 28.49
C ILE A 420 0.32 17.62 29.94
N SER A 421 -0.17 16.58 30.61
CA SER A 421 0.26 16.19 31.96
C SER A 421 1.61 15.46 31.90
N HIS A 422 1.64 14.38 31.13
CA HIS A 422 2.80 13.51 31.05
C HIS A 422 2.84 12.70 29.76
N ILE A 423 4.00 12.13 29.50
CA ILE A 423 4.31 11.26 28.38
C ILE A 423 4.82 9.94 28.95
N ALA A 424 4.39 8.82 28.36
CA ALA A 424 4.84 7.49 28.72
C ALA A 424 5.16 6.69 27.46
N ILE A 425 6.12 5.78 27.57
CA ILE A 425 6.44 4.81 26.51
C ILE A 425 6.20 3.44 27.09
N GLY A 426 5.48 2.60 26.36
CA GLY A 426 5.25 1.23 26.78
C GLY A 426 5.33 0.26 25.63
N GLU A 427 5.30 -1.00 25.98
CA GLU A 427 5.33 -2.11 25.03
C GLU A 427 4.27 -3.16 25.35
N PHE A 428 3.82 -3.86 24.32
CA PHE A 428 2.96 -5.03 24.46
C PHE A 428 3.40 -6.12 23.48
N ASP A 429 3.04 -7.36 23.81
CA ASP A 429 3.29 -8.49 22.92
C ASP A 429 2.16 -8.60 21.89
N SER A 430 2.53 -8.60 20.61
CA SER A 430 1.62 -8.78 19.47
C SER A 430 1.87 -10.12 18.77
N PRO A 431 0.81 -10.83 18.33
CA PRO A 431 0.97 -11.98 17.45
C PRO A 431 1.51 -11.55 16.09
N PHE A 432 2.56 -12.22 15.64
CA PHE A 432 3.25 -11.91 14.40
C PHE A 432 3.15 -13.08 13.41
N PHE A 433 2.55 -12.84 12.25
CA PHE A 433 2.12 -13.88 11.31
C PHE A 433 3.06 -14.07 10.12
N ILE A 434 3.96 -13.11 9.86
CA ILE A 434 4.88 -13.16 8.73
C ILE A 434 5.97 -14.20 9.03
N THR A 435 6.20 -15.11 8.07
CA THR A 435 7.21 -16.16 8.16
C THR A 435 8.61 -15.60 8.45
N GLY A 436 9.40 -16.27 9.28
CA GLY A 436 10.73 -15.79 9.70
C GLY A 436 10.69 -14.84 10.90
N GLY A 437 9.51 -14.43 11.36
CA GLY A 437 9.33 -13.61 12.56
C GLY A 437 9.77 -12.15 12.38
N PRO A 438 9.68 -11.33 13.44
CA PRO A 438 9.88 -9.87 13.36
C PRO A 438 11.30 -9.44 12.97
N LYS A 439 12.29 -10.35 13.07
CA LYS A 439 13.68 -10.09 12.66
C LYS A 439 14.04 -10.69 11.29
N GLY A 440 13.14 -11.46 10.69
CA GLY A 440 13.37 -12.06 9.37
C GLY A 440 13.49 -10.98 8.30
N LYS A 441 14.33 -11.20 7.29
CA LYS A 441 14.58 -10.26 6.18
C LYS A 441 14.27 -10.87 4.80
N ASP A 442 13.54 -11.99 4.76
CA ASP A 442 13.19 -12.63 3.49
C ASP A 442 12.12 -11.78 2.79
N PRO A 443 12.40 -11.22 1.59
CA PRO A 443 11.42 -10.41 0.86
C PRO A 443 10.18 -11.20 0.43
N ASN A 444 10.27 -12.53 0.38
CA ASN A 444 9.14 -13.39 0.05
C ASN A 444 8.34 -13.79 1.29
N ALA A 445 8.69 -13.32 2.49
CA ALA A 445 7.95 -13.65 3.70
C ALA A 445 6.52 -13.09 3.63
N SER A 446 5.53 -13.86 4.06
CA SER A 446 4.12 -13.44 4.12
C SER A 446 3.41 -14.18 5.25
N PHE A 447 2.12 -13.95 5.42
CA PHE A 447 1.31 -14.72 6.37
C PHE A 447 1.29 -16.20 5.98
N ASP A 448 1.44 -17.06 6.98
CA ASP A 448 1.31 -18.52 6.87
C ASP A 448 0.33 -19.03 7.93
N MET A 449 -0.98 -18.93 7.63
CA MET A 449 -2.06 -19.31 8.53
C MET A 449 -3.24 -19.91 7.78
N ASP A 450 -3.65 -21.11 8.18
CA ASP A 450 -4.94 -21.69 7.82
C ASP A 450 -6.01 -21.13 8.76
N PHE A 451 -6.84 -20.22 8.23
CA PHE A 451 -7.89 -19.53 8.97
C PHE A 451 -9.09 -20.42 9.36
N ARG A 452 -9.21 -21.64 8.82
CA ARG A 452 -10.25 -22.60 9.23
C ARG A 452 -9.82 -23.42 10.43
N THR A 453 -8.54 -23.78 10.50
CA THR A 453 -8.01 -24.67 11.54
C THR A 453 -7.18 -23.96 12.61
N GLY A 454 -6.71 -22.76 12.32
CA GLY A 454 -5.77 -22.00 13.14
C GLY A 454 -4.35 -22.57 13.16
N LYS A 455 -4.00 -23.45 12.22
CA LYS A 455 -2.65 -23.99 12.07
C LYS A 455 -1.82 -23.09 11.16
N GLY A 456 -0.57 -22.87 11.52
CA GLY A 456 0.32 -21.96 10.80
C GLY A 456 1.42 -21.45 11.72
N GLN A 457 2.37 -20.72 11.14
CA GLN A 457 3.42 -20.05 11.89
C GLN A 457 2.85 -18.86 12.67
N LEU A 458 3.31 -18.73 13.91
CA LEU A 458 2.92 -17.64 14.78
C LEU A 458 4.13 -17.31 15.66
N PHE A 459 4.59 -16.07 15.56
CA PHE A 459 5.69 -15.54 16.32
C PHE A 459 5.20 -14.47 17.29
N ARG A 460 6.08 -14.03 18.18
CA ARG A 460 5.83 -12.91 19.09
C ARG A 460 6.67 -11.74 18.64
N ASP A 461 6.04 -10.59 18.52
CA ASP A 461 6.73 -9.31 18.37
C ASP A 461 6.43 -8.42 19.58
N LYS A 462 7.41 -7.60 19.96
CA LYS A 462 7.26 -6.59 21.01
C LYS A 462 7.01 -5.25 20.33
N VAL A 463 5.81 -4.71 20.54
CA VAL A 463 5.36 -3.50 19.87
C VAL A 463 5.38 -2.35 20.85
N GLN A 464 6.13 -1.31 20.51
CA GLN A 464 6.21 -0.09 21.31
C GLN A 464 5.14 0.92 20.92
N TYR A 465 4.62 1.62 21.91
CA TYR A 465 3.79 2.80 21.74
C TYR A 465 4.31 3.98 22.58
N LEU A 466 3.94 5.19 22.14
CA LEU A 466 4.15 6.45 22.84
C LEU A 466 2.79 7.04 23.20
N ILE A 467 2.52 7.25 24.49
CA ILE A 467 1.29 7.86 25.00
C ILE A 467 1.57 9.28 25.47
N VAL A 468 0.65 10.19 25.15
CA VAL A 468 0.62 11.57 25.64
C VAL A 468 -0.70 11.81 26.35
N VAL A 469 -0.64 12.07 27.66
CA VAL A 469 -1.81 12.18 28.54
C VAL A 469 -2.15 13.66 28.83
N PRO A 470 -3.40 14.10 28.66
CA PRO A 470 -3.84 15.46 28.98
C PRO A 470 -3.79 15.79 30.48
N LYS A 471 -3.84 17.08 30.83
CA LYS A 471 -4.07 17.54 32.21
C LYS A 471 -5.54 17.39 32.60
N ASN A 472 -5.78 16.97 33.84
CA ASN A 472 -7.10 17.06 34.45
C ASN A 472 -7.56 18.54 34.52
N THR A 473 -8.82 18.77 34.16
CA THR A 473 -9.51 20.06 34.22
C THR A 473 -10.90 19.86 34.80
N THR A 474 -11.66 20.93 35.00
CA THR A 474 -13.07 20.82 35.41
C THR A 474 -13.95 20.14 34.37
N LYS A 475 -13.55 20.15 33.09
CA LYS A 475 -14.32 19.58 31.98
C LYS A 475 -13.85 18.20 31.56
N HIS A 476 -12.55 17.95 31.65
CA HIS A 476 -11.89 16.73 31.17
C HIS A 476 -11.08 16.10 32.29
N HIS A 477 -11.30 14.83 32.57
CA HIS A 477 -10.61 14.08 33.63
C HIS A 477 -10.34 12.64 33.21
N GLN A 478 -9.36 12.00 33.85
CA GLN A 478 -9.06 10.58 33.68
C GLN A 478 -10.28 9.69 34.04
N PRO A 479 -10.48 8.54 33.36
CA PRO A 479 -9.71 8.08 32.20
C PRO A 479 -10.05 8.87 30.92
N PHE A 480 -9.02 9.34 30.21
CA PHE A 480 -9.22 10.08 28.97
C PHE A 480 -9.55 9.15 27.79
N PRO A 481 -10.38 9.59 26.83
CA PRO A 481 -10.51 8.95 25.52
C PRO A 481 -9.17 8.93 24.77
N VAL A 482 -8.99 7.95 23.90
CA VAL A 482 -7.71 7.69 23.22
C VAL A 482 -7.84 7.88 21.73
N ALA A 483 -6.96 8.68 21.14
CA ALA A 483 -6.78 8.82 19.70
C ALA A 483 -5.45 8.20 19.26
N TYR A 484 -5.53 7.12 18.47
CA TYR A 484 -4.38 6.60 17.74
C TYR A 484 -3.99 7.55 16.61
N TYR A 485 -2.71 7.86 16.52
CA TYR A 485 -2.07 8.52 15.38
C TYR A 485 -1.14 7.53 14.65
N GLY A 486 -1.43 7.29 13.37
CA GLY A 486 -0.52 6.60 12.46
C GLY A 486 0.43 7.56 11.75
N HIS A 487 1.72 7.24 11.77
CA HIS A 487 2.79 8.03 11.15
C HIS A 487 2.90 7.81 9.63
N GLY A 488 3.62 8.69 8.95
CA GLY A 488 3.94 8.56 7.52
C GLY A 488 4.90 7.41 7.19
N TYR A 489 4.97 7.02 5.92
CA TYR A 489 5.97 6.06 5.44
C TYR A 489 7.40 6.55 5.74
N THR A 490 8.31 5.62 6.07
CA THR A 490 9.70 5.84 6.53
C THR A 490 9.88 6.62 7.83
N SER A 491 8.79 6.97 8.50
CA SER A 491 8.80 7.73 9.76
C SER A 491 8.60 6.84 10.99
N SER A 492 8.25 7.45 12.12
CA SER A 492 8.08 6.78 13.42
C SER A 492 6.93 7.33 14.26
N SER A 493 6.62 6.64 15.36
CA SER A 493 5.62 7.01 16.35
C SER A 493 5.80 8.41 16.94
N LEU A 494 6.98 9.02 16.84
CA LEU A 494 7.28 10.36 17.38
C LEU A 494 6.45 11.47 16.75
N GLU A 495 5.99 11.29 15.51
CA GLU A 495 5.12 12.26 14.84
C GLU A 495 3.85 12.59 15.64
N VAL A 496 3.39 11.69 16.52
CA VAL A 496 2.23 11.95 17.39
C VAL A 496 2.42 13.21 18.24
N LEU A 497 3.67 13.53 18.63
CA LEU A 497 3.99 14.73 19.39
C LEU A 497 3.62 16.00 18.61
N GLY A 498 3.70 15.99 17.28
CA GLY A 498 3.29 17.14 16.45
C GLY A 498 1.83 17.56 16.63
N PHE A 499 0.98 16.66 17.13
CA PHE A 499 -0.47 16.87 17.21
C PHE A 499 -1.05 16.72 18.61
N ALA A 500 -0.34 16.03 19.51
CA ALA A 500 -0.86 15.63 20.80
C ALA A 500 -1.30 16.81 21.69
N GLY A 501 -0.60 17.95 21.63
CA GLY A 501 -0.98 19.14 22.38
C GLY A 501 -2.38 19.64 22.02
N HIS A 502 -2.72 19.68 20.73
CA HIS A 502 -4.04 20.10 20.26
C HIS A 502 -5.14 19.14 20.72
N LEU A 503 -4.90 17.84 20.67
CA LEU A 503 -5.85 16.84 21.18
C LEU A 503 -5.99 16.92 22.71
N ALA A 504 -4.91 17.19 23.43
CA ALA A 504 -4.93 17.38 24.88
C ALA A 504 -5.80 18.57 25.30
N THR A 505 -5.86 19.67 24.51
CA THR A 505 -6.80 20.78 24.78
C THR A 505 -8.27 20.35 24.75
N GLN A 506 -8.58 19.25 24.06
CA GLN A 506 -9.92 18.67 23.97
C GLN A 506 -10.13 17.52 24.97
N GLY A 507 -9.16 17.25 25.85
CA GLY A 507 -9.19 16.13 26.78
C GLY A 507 -9.09 14.77 26.10
N ILE A 508 -8.35 14.66 24.99
CA ILE A 508 -8.12 13.41 24.27
C ILE A 508 -6.64 13.04 24.41
N ALA A 509 -6.37 11.85 24.93
CA ALA A 509 -5.02 11.30 24.98
C ALA A 509 -4.59 10.82 23.60
N SER A 510 -3.33 11.06 23.25
CA SER A 510 -2.78 10.65 21.96
C SER A 510 -1.88 9.44 22.12
N VAL A 511 -1.97 8.48 21.20
CA VAL A 511 -1.07 7.33 21.16
C VAL A 511 -0.47 7.16 19.76
N GLY A 512 0.85 7.12 19.68
CA GLY A 512 1.61 6.77 18.48
C GLY A 512 2.17 5.35 18.60
N MET A 513 2.18 4.60 17.51
CA MET A 513 2.78 3.26 17.43
C MET A 513 3.53 3.14 16.11
N ASN A 514 4.73 2.58 16.13
CA ASN A 514 5.44 2.28 14.90
C ASN A 514 4.66 1.23 14.10
N ALA A 515 4.45 1.43 12.80
CA ALA A 515 3.98 0.40 11.90
C ALA A 515 4.98 -0.77 11.85
N THR A 516 4.57 -1.91 11.30
CA THR A 516 5.48 -3.05 11.13
C THR A 516 6.74 -2.60 10.38
N PHE A 517 7.91 -2.96 10.92
CA PHE A 517 9.23 -2.63 10.37
C PHE A 517 9.61 -1.14 10.29
N HIS A 518 8.90 -0.28 11.02
CA HIS A 518 9.24 1.14 11.12
C HIS A 518 9.90 1.48 12.46
N GLY A 519 10.63 2.59 12.47
CA GLY A 519 11.34 3.12 13.63
C GLY A 519 11.92 4.49 13.31
N LEU A 520 12.45 5.16 14.33
CA LEU A 520 13.13 6.42 14.10
C LEU A 520 14.51 6.15 13.45
N GLU A 521 14.73 6.76 12.30
CA GLU A 521 16.02 6.75 11.60
C GLU A 521 16.68 8.12 11.80
N MET A 522 17.87 8.13 12.40
CA MET A 522 18.66 9.32 12.67
C MET A 522 20.14 8.99 12.55
N GLY A 523 20.96 9.96 12.14
CA GLY A 523 22.41 9.82 12.13
C GLY A 523 22.97 9.64 13.55
N GLU A 524 24.15 9.02 13.65
CA GLU A 524 24.82 8.76 14.93
C GLU A 524 25.04 10.05 15.76
N THR A 525 25.29 11.17 15.09
CA THR A 525 25.55 12.45 15.76
C THR A 525 24.30 12.99 16.43
N GLU A 526 23.16 12.97 15.72
CA GLU A 526 21.86 13.38 16.22
C GLU A 526 21.39 12.47 17.37
N LEU A 527 21.58 11.14 17.22
CA LEU A 527 21.28 10.18 18.28
C LEU A 527 22.10 10.45 19.55
N GLN A 528 23.40 10.70 19.40
CA GLN A 528 24.27 10.98 20.54
C GLN A 528 23.91 12.31 21.23
N LEU A 529 23.55 13.34 20.45
CA LEU A 529 23.05 14.60 20.98
C LEU A 529 21.77 14.39 21.79
N ALA A 530 20.78 13.68 21.22
CA ALA A 530 19.51 13.39 21.89
C ALA A 530 19.75 12.65 23.22
N ARG A 531 20.52 11.56 23.20
CA ARG A 531 20.86 10.78 24.40
C ARG A 531 21.54 11.65 25.48
N ASN A 532 22.46 12.53 25.09
CA ASN A 532 23.16 13.42 26.02
C ASN A 532 22.24 14.47 26.67
N LEU A 533 21.28 15.02 25.92
CA LEU A 533 20.31 15.98 26.43
C LEU A 533 19.42 15.35 27.51
N PHE A 534 18.81 14.19 27.21
CA PHE A 534 17.95 13.46 28.15
C PHE A 534 18.72 12.93 29.37
N LYS A 535 19.95 12.45 29.20
CA LYS A 535 20.83 12.05 30.30
C LYS A 535 21.07 13.19 31.30
N THR A 536 21.23 14.41 30.79
CA THR A 536 21.39 15.62 31.63
C THR A 536 20.12 15.91 32.43
N ALA A 537 18.95 15.68 31.83
CA ALA A 537 17.63 15.79 32.48
C ALA A 537 17.29 14.65 33.45
N CYS A 538 18.14 13.61 33.55
CA CYS A 538 17.87 12.38 34.31
C CYS A 538 16.81 11.47 33.69
N GLU A 539 16.78 11.45 32.36
CA GLU A 539 15.82 10.72 31.54
C GLU A 539 16.54 9.90 30.47
N GLY A 540 17.78 9.47 30.74
CA GLY A 540 18.57 8.64 29.82
C GLY A 540 17.81 7.40 29.33
N PRO A 541 17.12 6.65 30.22
CA PRO A 541 16.29 5.53 29.82
C PRO A 541 15.14 5.90 28.88
N PHE A 542 14.50 7.04 29.13
CA PHE A 542 13.42 7.54 28.27
C PHE A 542 13.91 7.80 26.85
N ALA A 543 15.12 8.35 26.66
CA ALA A 543 15.69 8.54 25.34
C ALA A 543 15.86 7.21 24.60
N SER A 544 16.45 6.19 25.22
CA SER A 544 16.56 4.87 24.59
C SER A 544 15.20 4.30 24.22
N ALA A 545 14.22 4.41 25.13
CA ALA A 545 12.86 3.97 24.85
C ALA A 545 12.30 4.72 23.63
N LEU A 546 12.41 6.06 23.61
CA LEU A 546 11.91 6.92 22.53
C LEU A 546 12.55 6.60 21.17
N LEU A 547 13.82 6.20 21.18
CA LEU A 547 14.62 5.88 19.99
C LEU A 547 14.49 4.39 19.58
N THR A 548 13.87 3.54 20.40
CA THR A 548 13.69 2.13 20.08
C THR A 548 12.67 1.98 18.97
N GLY A 549 13.04 1.29 17.90
CA GLY A 549 12.18 1.03 16.74
C GLY A 549 12.05 -0.45 16.44
N ARG A 550 11.27 -0.74 15.40
CA ARG A 550 11.18 -2.08 14.79
C ARG A 550 11.78 -2.12 13.38
N ALA A 551 12.41 -1.03 12.94
CA ALA A 551 13.17 -0.96 11.71
C ALA A 551 14.30 -1.98 11.71
N ARG A 552 14.66 -2.48 10.52
CA ARG A 552 15.72 -3.47 10.34
C ARG A 552 16.71 -2.89 9.34
N ASP A 553 17.98 -3.10 9.61
CA ASP A 553 19.06 -2.91 8.63
C ASP A 553 18.89 -3.97 7.53
N LEU A 554 18.48 -3.60 6.32
CA LEU A 554 18.22 -4.51 5.20
C LEU A 554 19.41 -4.60 4.24
N ASP A 555 20.27 -3.57 4.17
CA ASP A 555 21.41 -3.50 3.25
C ASP A 555 22.78 -3.85 3.91
N GLY A 556 22.82 -3.93 5.23
CA GLY A 556 23.99 -4.27 6.03
C GLY A 556 24.92 -3.10 6.30
N ASP A 557 24.48 -1.85 6.16
CA ASP A 557 25.30 -0.66 6.38
C ASP A 557 25.46 -0.26 7.86
N GLY A 558 24.70 -0.91 8.75
CA GLY A 558 24.70 -0.67 10.19
C GLY A 558 23.60 0.30 10.67
N THR A 559 22.85 0.89 9.75
CA THR A 559 21.68 1.75 10.00
C THR A 559 20.40 0.97 9.72
N ALA A 560 19.32 1.26 10.45
CA ALA A 560 18.06 0.57 10.23
C ALA A 560 17.21 1.28 9.17
N ASP A 561 16.71 0.55 8.17
CA ASP A 561 15.85 1.08 7.12
C ASP A 561 14.39 1.15 7.57
N SER A 562 13.92 2.33 7.97
CA SER A 562 12.53 2.47 8.42
C SER A 562 11.55 2.18 7.28
N GLY A 563 10.80 1.09 7.40
CA GLY A 563 9.84 0.66 6.38
C GLY A 563 10.46 0.20 5.05
N GLY A 564 11.75 -0.15 5.02
CA GLY A 564 12.49 -0.42 3.78
C GLY A 564 11.92 -1.52 2.85
N ASP A 565 11.15 -2.46 3.38
CA ASP A 565 10.44 -3.49 2.61
C ASP A 565 8.91 -3.40 2.75
N TYR A 566 8.37 -2.29 3.24
CA TYR A 566 6.93 -2.14 3.45
C TYR A 566 6.17 -2.04 2.10
N TRP A 567 6.68 -1.21 1.19
CA TRP A 567 6.16 -1.03 -0.17
C TRP A 567 7.14 -1.61 -1.18
N THR A 568 6.83 -2.79 -1.72
CA THR A 568 7.71 -3.45 -2.69
C THR A 568 6.93 -4.16 -3.78
N SER A 569 7.63 -4.64 -4.80
CA SER A 569 7.07 -5.55 -5.82
C SER A 569 6.70 -6.94 -5.28
N TYR A 570 7.08 -7.29 -4.06
CA TYR A 570 6.68 -8.55 -3.42
C TYR A 570 5.24 -8.45 -2.89
N LEU A 571 4.27 -8.54 -3.79
CA LEU A 571 2.85 -8.22 -3.56
C LEU A 571 2.26 -8.81 -2.25
N PHE A 572 2.56 -10.07 -1.95
CA PHE A 572 2.04 -10.74 -0.75
C PHE A 572 2.73 -10.26 0.52
N HIS A 573 4.02 -9.92 0.46
CA HIS A 573 4.73 -9.31 1.58
C HIS A 573 4.12 -7.94 1.89
N THR A 574 3.99 -7.07 0.87
CA THR A 574 3.36 -5.74 1.01
C THR A 574 1.92 -5.81 1.54
N ARG A 575 1.10 -6.76 1.06
CA ARG A 575 -0.24 -7.00 1.62
C ARG A 575 -0.17 -7.33 3.12
N ASP A 576 0.76 -8.20 3.49
CA ASP A 576 0.79 -8.80 4.82
C ASP A 576 1.50 -7.95 5.88
N VAL A 577 2.43 -7.06 5.51
CA VAL A 577 2.97 -6.04 6.43
C VAL A 577 1.92 -4.98 6.80
N VAL A 578 1.04 -4.61 5.86
CA VAL A 578 -0.13 -3.76 6.14
C VAL A 578 -1.09 -4.47 7.09
N ARG A 579 -1.40 -5.74 6.81
CA ARG A 579 -2.25 -6.56 7.70
C ARG A 579 -1.62 -6.74 9.07
N GLN A 580 -0.31 -6.97 9.17
CA GLN A 580 0.39 -7.10 10.45
C GLN A 580 0.30 -5.82 11.27
N SER A 581 0.45 -4.66 10.63
CA SER A 581 0.27 -3.36 11.30
C SER A 581 -1.15 -3.21 11.86
N ALA A 582 -2.18 -3.68 11.12
CA ALA A 582 -3.55 -3.71 11.62
C ALA A 582 -3.76 -4.69 12.79
N VAL A 583 -3.09 -5.84 12.80
CA VAL A 583 -3.09 -6.78 13.94
C VAL A 583 -2.51 -6.13 15.19
N ASP A 584 -1.38 -5.44 15.04
CA ASP A 584 -0.72 -4.74 16.13
C ASP A 584 -1.66 -3.68 16.75
N LEU A 585 -2.38 -2.93 15.90
CA LEU A 585 -3.40 -1.98 16.37
C LEU A 585 -4.53 -2.67 17.12
N LEU A 586 -5.10 -3.75 16.60
CA LEU A 586 -6.16 -4.49 17.29
C LEU A 586 -5.72 -4.95 18.69
N GLN A 587 -4.48 -5.42 18.82
CA GLN A 587 -3.93 -5.81 20.11
C GLN A 587 -3.70 -4.61 21.02
N MET A 588 -3.18 -3.48 20.52
CA MET A 588 -3.03 -2.24 21.28
C MET A 588 -4.36 -1.74 21.87
N PHE A 589 -5.40 -1.65 21.04
CA PHE A 589 -6.73 -1.22 21.51
C PHE A 589 -7.32 -2.22 22.51
N ARG A 590 -7.11 -3.52 22.32
CA ARG A 590 -7.51 -4.55 23.30
C ARG A 590 -6.77 -4.39 24.63
N VAL A 591 -5.49 -4.02 24.62
CA VAL A 591 -4.72 -3.71 25.83
C VAL A 591 -5.31 -2.52 26.56
N PHE A 592 -5.51 -1.38 25.88
CA PHE A 592 -6.02 -0.17 26.51
C PHE A 592 -7.47 -0.30 26.98
N LYS A 593 -8.27 -1.12 26.30
CA LYS A 593 -9.61 -1.48 26.78
C LYS A 593 -9.57 -2.27 28.10
N GLY A 594 -8.48 -2.98 28.37
CA GLY A 594 -8.26 -3.74 29.60
C GLY A 594 -7.93 -2.88 30.83
N PHE A 595 -7.82 -1.56 30.70
CA PHE A 595 -7.64 -0.62 31.81
C PHE A 595 -8.99 -0.33 32.48
N ASP A 596 -9.56 -1.36 33.11
CA ASP A 596 -10.93 -1.36 33.66
C ASP A 596 -11.06 -0.79 35.08
N GLY A 597 -9.94 -0.38 35.69
CA GLY A 597 -9.90 0.11 37.07
C GLY A 597 -9.88 -1.00 38.13
N GLU A 598 -9.79 -2.27 37.72
CA GLU A 598 -9.69 -3.42 38.64
C GLU A 598 -8.47 -4.30 38.33
N ARG A 599 -8.09 -4.42 37.05
CA ARG A 599 -6.95 -5.18 36.59
C ARG A 599 -5.65 -4.57 37.12
N LEU A 600 -4.81 -5.38 37.75
CA LEU A 600 -3.46 -4.98 38.17
C LEU A 600 -2.47 -4.95 37.00
N ALA A 601 -1.49 -4.08 37.10
CA ALA A 601 -0.38 -4.00 36.17
C ALA A 601 0.48 -5.28 36.20
N VAL A 602 1.20 -5.55 35.10
CA VAL A 602 2.13 -6.69 35.06
C VAL A 602 3.43 -6.27 35.73
N HIS A 603 3.56 -6.57 37.01
CA HIS A 603 4.76 -6.26 37.78
C HIS A 603 5.93 -7.19 37.41
N THR A 604 7.07 -6.57 37.13
CA THR A 604 8.35 -7.26 36.91
C THR A 604 9.43 -6.67 37.80
N LYS A 605 10.64 -7.22 37.78
CA LYS A 605 11.80 -6.59 38.42
C LYS A 605 12.66 -5.95 37.34
N ASP A 606 13.06 -4.70 37.58
CA ASP A 606 14.06 -4.04 36.78
C ASP A 606 15.33 -4.90 36.81
N PRO A 607 15.87 -5.30 35.65
CA PRO A 607 16.97 -6.27 35.60
C PRO A 607 18.27 -5.73 36.19
N VAL A 608 18.40 -4.41 36.34
CA VAL A 608 19.62 -3.77 36.85
C VAL A 608 19.48 -3.38 38.33
N SER A 609 18.46 -2.60 38.66
CA SER A 609 18.24 -2.08 40.02
C SER A 609 17.49 -3.04 40.94
N GLY A 610 16.84 -4.07 40.39
CA GLY A 610 15.96 -4.98 41.14
C GLY A 610 14.66 -4.32 41.63
N ARG A 611 14.42 -3.05 41.25
CA ARG A 611 13.22 -2.29 41.59
C ARG A 611 11.97 -3.00 41.04
N LEU A 612 10.87 -2.93 41.80
CA LEU A 612 9.57 -3.35 41.29
C LEU A 612 9.14 -2.42 40.16
N MET A 613 9.02 -2.97 38.95
CA MET A 613 8.56 -2.24 37.78
C MET A 613 7.03 -2.19 37.78
N GLN A 614 6.50 -1.14 37.14
CA GLN A 614 5.08 -0.83 37.15
C GLN A 614 4.50 -0.60 38.57
N ASP A 615 5.36 -0.25 39.53
CA ASP A 615 5.03 0.41 40.80
C ASP A 615 4.95 1.93 40.52
N TYR A 616 3.79 2.36 40.04
CA TYR A 616 3.45 3.72 39.66
C TYR A 616 3.30 4.64 40.87
N ASN A 617 2.74 4.15 41.98
CA ASN A 617 2.56 4.95 43.19
C ASN A 617 3.83 5.02 44.07
N GLY A 618 4.80 4.11 43.86
CA GLY A 618 6.09 4.07 44.54
C GLY A 618 6.07 3.46 45.94
N ASN A 619 5.06 2.67 46.29
CA ASN A 619 4.89 2.03 47.60
C ASN A 619 5.72 0.74 47.76
N GLY A 620 6.27 0.19 46.66
CA GLY A 620 7.03 -1.05 46.64
C GLY A 620 6.20 -2.34 46.67
N GLU A 621 4.88 -2.25 46.52
CA GLU A 621 3.93 -3.37 46.50
C GLU A 621 3.40 -3.59 45.06
N PRO A 622 3.09 -4.85 44.68
CA PRO A 622 2.57 -5.17 43.34
C PRO A 622 1.04 -5.03 43.28
N ASP A 623 0.52 -3.85 43.62
CA ASP A 623 -0.92 -3.57 43.76
C ASP A 623 -1.47 -2.46 42.85
N ASP A 624 -0.65 -1.91 41.96
CA ASP A 624 -1.07 -0.82 41.08
C ASP A 624 -1.94 -1.27 39.90
N LEU A 625 -2.87 -0.39 39.53
CA LEU A 625 -3.82 -0.61 38.45
C LEU A 625 -3.15 -0.53 37.08
N ALA A 626 -3.57 -1.39 36.16
CA ALA A 626 -3.18 -1.31 34.77
C ALA A 626 -3.74 -0.03 34.15
N GLY A 627 -2.85 0.82 33.62
CA GLY A 627 -3.22 2.08 32.98
C GLY A 627 -3.16 3.31 33.90
N ASP A 628 -2.95 3.14 35.20
CA ASP A 628 -2.78 4.23 36.17
C ASP A 628 -1.30 4.64 36.25
N PHE A 629 -0.79 5.30 35.21
CA PHE A 629 0.65 5.52 35.06
C PHE A 629 1.19 6.61 35.99
N ASP A 630 0.33 7.51 36.49
CA ASP A 630 0.69 8.52 37.49
C ASP A 630 0.40 8.11 38.95
N GLY A 631 -0.19 6.93 39.16
CA GLY A 631 -0.34 6.28 40.46
C GLY A 631 -1.38 6.94 41.35
N ASP A 632 -2.40 7.59 40.78
CA ASP A 632 -3.42 8.33 41.51
C ASP A 632 -4.65 7.49 41.91
N GLY A 633 -4.68 6.22 41.49
CA GLY A 633 -5.76 5.27 41.72
C GLY A 633 -6.79 5.21 40.61
N THR A 634 -6.62 5.96 39.51
CA THR A 634 -7.49 5.97 38.34
C THR A 634 -6.69 5.69 37.08
N PRO A 635 -7.15 4.78 36.19
CA PRO A 635 -6.49 4.64 34.90
C PRO A 635 -6.44 5.98 34.13
N ASP A 636 -5.29 6.30 33.56
CA ASP A 636 -5.06 7.57 32.85
C ASP A 636 -5.91 7.68 31.58
N ILE A 637 -6.01 6.56 30.86
CA ILE A 637 -6.59 6.50 29.53
C ILE A 637 -7.41 5.23 29.35
N GLY A 638 -8.28 5.24 28.35
CA GLY A 638 -8.93 4.02 27.87
C GLY A 638 -9.87 3.40 28.90
N GLY A 639 -9.94 2.06 28.89
CA GLY A 639 -10.92 1.28 29.63
C GLY A 639 -12.17 0.92 28.81
N PRO A 640 -13.04 0.05 29.36
CA PRO A 640 -14.14 -0.57 28.61
C PRO A 640 -15.25 0.39 28.19
N ASN A 641 -15.36 1.54 28.87
CA ASN A 641 -16.38 2.57 28.62
C ASN A 641 -15.82 3.83 27.96
N SER A 642 -14.54 3.82 27.57
CA SER A 642 -13.88 4.97 26.96
C SER A 642 -14.07 4.97 25.44
N GLU A 643 -14.04 6.17 24.87
CA GLU A 643 -14.12 6.36 23.42
C GLU A 643 -12.73 6.20 22.80
N PHE A 644 -12.68 5.49 21.69
CA PHE A 644 -11.46 5.28 20.92
C PHE A 644 -11.59 5.90 19.53
N TYR A 645 -10.54 6.57 19.11
CA TYR A 645 -10.45 7.26 17.82
C TYR A 645 -9.20 6.77 17.07
N ALA A 646 -9.25 6.77 15.74
CA ALA A 646 -8.10 6.40 14.91
C ALA A 646 -7.90 7.39 13.78
N TRP A 647 -6.71 7.95 13.64
CA TRP A 647 -6.39 8.85 12.54
C TRP A 647 -4.91 8.75 12.19
N GLY A 648 -4.51 9.41 11.11
CA GLY A 648 -3.12 9.44 10.69
C GLY A 648 -2.97 10.06 9.31
N GLN A 649 -1.72 10.28 8.94
CA GLN A 649 -1.35 10.88 7.66
C GLN A 649 -0.61 9.86 6.80
N SER A 650 -0.84 9.87 5.49
CA SER A 650 -0.17 8.96 4.53
C SER A 650 -0.35 7.49 4.93
N LEU A 651 0.73 6.77 5.30
CA LEU A 651 0.66 5.40 5.82
C LEU A 651 -0.31 5.28 7.01
N GLY A 652 -0.31 6.22 7.95
CA GLY A 652 -1.27 6.24 9.04
C GLY A 652 -2.71 6.43 8.58
N GLY A 653 -2.92 7.17 7.48
CA GLY A 653 -4.21 7.31 6.83
C GLY A 653 -4.69 6.00 6.17
N ILE A 654 -3.76 5.15 5.70
CA ILE A 654 -4.06 3.79 5.21
C ILE A 654 -4.45 2.88 6.38
N LEU A 655 -3.77 2.98 7.52
CA LEU A 655 -3.95 2.08 8.67
C LEU A 655 -5.17 2.40 9.54
N ALA A 656 -5.50 3.68 9.73
CA ALA A 656 -6.59 4.10 10.62
C ALA A 656 -7.96 3.49 10.31
N PRO A 657 -8.37 3.31 9.03
CA PRO A 657 -9.64 2.67 8.69
C PRO A 657 -9.73 1.19 9.10
N PHE A 658 -8.62 0.45 9.16
CA PHE A 658 -8.64 -0.98 9.49
C PHE A 658 -9.20 -1.22 10.88
N VAL A 659 -8.70 -0.49 11.88
CA VAL A 659 -9.17 -0.67 13.26
C VAL A 659 -10.60 -0.16 13.44
N ALA A 660 -11.00 0.90 12.74
CA ALA A 660 -12.37 1.38 12.77
C ALA A 660 -13.38 0.41 12.13
N ALA A 661 -12.96 -0.33 11.09
CA ALA A 661 -13.79 -1.34 10.46
C ALA A 661 -13.88 -2.65 11.28
N LEU A 662 -12.86 -2.94 12.09
CA LEU A 662 -12.72 -4.22 12.79
C LEU A 662 -13.09 -4.16 14.28
N ASP A 663 -12.90 -3.02 14.96
CA ASP A 663 -13.23 -2.85 16.37
C ASP A 663 -14.39 -1.85 16.55
N PRO A 664 -15.59 -2.31 16.97
CA PRO A 664 -16.75 -1.45 17.13
C PRO A 664 -16.61 -0.40 18.25
N ASN A 665 -15.55 -0.46 19.08
CA ASN A 665 -15.30 0.56 20.10
C ASN A 665 -14.56 1.78 19.53
N VAL A 666 -14.01 1.69 18.32
CA VAL A 666 -13.45 2.84 17.61
C VAL A 666 -14.60 3.62 16.98
N VAL A 667 -14.96 4.74 17.60
CA VAL A 667 -16.19 5.49 17.27
C VAL A 667 -16.03 6.39 16.05
N ALA A 668 -14.80 6.79 15.70
CA ALA A 668 -14.53 7.55 14.49
C ALA A 668 -13.12 7.30 13.95
N SER A 669 -12.99 7.43 12.62
CA SER A 669 -11.72 7.41 11.91
C SER A 669 -11.54 8.64 11.03
N ALA A 670 -10.33 9.21 10.99
CA ALA A 670 -9.99 10.34 10.14
C ALA A 670 -8.74 10.03 9.27
N PRO A 671 -8.89 9.27 8.17
CA PRO A 671 -7.79 8.96 7.27
C PRO A 671 -7.38 10.20 6.46
N THR A 672 -6.18 10.75 6.72
CA THR A 672 -5.65 11.89 5.96
C THR A 672 -4.66 11.39 4.92
N ALA A 673 -4.94 11.65 3.64
CA ALA A 673 -4.14 11.13 2.52
C ALA A 673 -3.92 9.60 2.55
N GLY A 674 -4.89 8.86 3.12
CA GLY A 674 -4.84 7.38 3.19
C GLY A 674 -5.12 6.66 1.88
N ALA A 675 -5.56 7.41 0.85
CA ALA A 675 -5.90 6.94 -0.48
C ALA A 675 -6.95 5.79 -0.52
N GLY A 676 -7.22 5.26 -1.72
CA GLY A 676 -8.15 4.15 -1.96
C GLY A 676 -7.62 3.23 -3.05
N GLY A 677 -7.44 1.94 -2.74
CA GLY A 677 -6.78 0.96 -3.62
C GLY A 677 -5.26 1.08 -3.60
N LEU A 678 -4.55 0.22 -2.84
CA LEU A 678 -3.08 0.32 -2.70
C LEU A 678 -2.34 0.13 -4.02
N LEU A 679 -2.86 -0.69 -4.93
CA LEU A 679 -2.30 -0.85 -6.26
C LEU A 679 -2.48 0.42 -7.11
N ASP A 680 -3.61 1.11 -7.00
CA ASP A 680 -3.86 2.37 -7.72
C ASP A 680 -2.96 3.51 -7.21
N VAL A 681 -2.67 3.52 -5.91
CA VAL A 681 -1.69 4.44 -5.32
C VAL A 681 -0.28 4.12 -5.82
N GLY A 682 0.09 2.84 -5.77
CA GLY A 682 1.36 2.35 -6.29
C GLY A 682 1.56 2.77 -7.74
N ALA A 683 0.53 2.57 -8.59
CA ALA A 683 0.52 2.85 -10.03
C ALA A 683 0.88 4.29 -10.43
N ARG A 684 0.82 5.25 -9.49
CA ARG A 684 1.10 6.68 -9.73
C ARG A 684 2.00 7.30 -8.67
N THR A 685 2.63 6.49 -7.83
CA THR A 685 3.42 7.01 -6.72
C THR A 685 4.65 7.73 -7.25
N PHE A 686 4.89 8.93 -6.73
CA PHE A 686 6.15 9.67 -6.90
C PHE A 686 6.90 9.76 -5.56
N GLN A 687 6.38 9.11 -4.51
CA GLN A 687 6.99 9.07 -3.20
C GLN A 687 8.28 8.23 -3.27
N GLY A 688 9.41 8.84 -2.91
CA GLY A 688 10.69 8.12 -2.77
C GLY A 688 10.59 7.00 -1.74
N GLY A 689 11.42 5.98 -1.88
CA GLY A 689 11.30 4.68 -1.21
C GLY A 689 10.29 3.76 -1.87
N ALA A 690 9.04 4.23 -1.98
CA ALA A 690 7.96 3.42 -2.52
C ALA A 690 8.11 3.20 -4.04
N PHE A 691 8.51 4.24 -4.77
CA PHE A 691 8.74 4.14 -6.21
C PHE A 691 9.83 3.12 -6.55
N GLU A 692 10.97 3.23 -5.88
CA GLU A 692 12.17 2.40 -6.07
C GLU A 692 11.84 0.95 -5.69
N GLY A 693 11.22 0.74 -4.53
CA GLY A 693 10.83 -0.58 -4.04
C GLY A 693 9.78 -1.29 -4.91
N ILE A 694 8.85 -0.56 -5.54
CA ILE A 694 7.77 -1.11 -6.37
C ILE A 694 8.21 -1.28 -7.83
N TYR A 695 8.75 -0.24 -8.48
CA TYR A 695 8.95 -0.21 -9.93
C TYR A 695 10.31 -0.68 -10.36
N LEU A 696 11.37 -0.05 -9.86
CA LEU A 696 12.74 -0.41 -10.25
C LEU A 696 12.99 -1.90 -9.99
N ARG A 697 12.33 -2.49 -8.97
CA ARG A 697 12.49 -3.90 -8.62
C ARG A 697 11.90 -4.85 -9.64
N ASN A 698 10.87 -4.42 -10.35
CA ASN A 698 10.29 -5.16 -11.46
C ASN A 698 11.08 -4.98 -12.76
N PHE A 699 11.72 -3.84 -12.95
CA PHE A 699 12.55 -3.58 -14.15
C PHE A 699 13.87 -4.36 -14.14
N GLY A 700 14.32 -4.82 -12.98
CA GLY A 700 15.55 -5.59 -12.80
C GLY A 700 16.79 -4.69 -12.75
N PRO A 701 18.01 -5.25 -12.73
CA PRO A 701 19.22 -4.45 -12.85
C PRO A 701 19.27 -3.86 -14.26
N LEU A 702 18.92 -2.58 -14.40
CA LEU A 702 18.99 -1.88 -15.67
C LEU A 702 20.44 -1.55 -15.99
N VAL A 703 20.84 -1.74 -17.25
CA VAL A 703 22.15 -1.29 -17.73
C VAL A 703 21.96 -0.01 -18.52
N VAL A 704 22.54 1.08 -18.02
CA VAL A 704 22.49 2.38 -18.68
C VAL A 704 23.87 2.79 -19.18
N GLY A 705 23.89 3.48 -20.33
CA GLY A 705 25.09 4.07 -20.91
C GLY A 705 25.01 5.59 -20.83
N ILE A 706 25.99 6.22 -20.17
CA ILE A 706 26.03 7.66 -20.00
C ILE A 706 27.36 8.21 -20.54
N PRO A 707 27.38 9.27 -21.37
CA PRO A 707 28.62 9.92 -21.77
C PRO A 707 29.43 10.34 -20.55
N ALA A 708 30.68 9.87 -20.43
CA ALA A 708 31.49 10.07 -19.22
C ALA A 708 31.76 11.55 -18.90
N LYS A 709 31.74 12.42 -19.93
CA LYS A 709 31.85 13.88 -19.78
C LYS A 709 30.63 14.55 -19.14
N GLU A 710 29.50 13.85 -18.98
CA GLU A 710 28.24 14.38 -18.44
C GLU A 710 28.01 13.93 -16.99
N PHE A 711 28.93 13.14 -16.43
CA PHE A 711 28.73 12.49 -15.14
C PHE A 711 29.53 13.18 -14.02
N TYR A 712 28.84 14.02 -13.26
CA TYR A 712 29.37 14.70 -12.08
C TYR A 712 28.43 14.54 -10.89
N ASP A 713 28.98 14.45 -9.69
CA ASP A 713 28.21 14.44 -8.44
C ASP A 713 27.57 15.81 -8.14
N ALA A 714 26.78 15.90 -7.07
CA ALA A 714 26.15 17.16 -6.63
C ALA A 714 27.16 18.30 -6.34
N ASN A 715 28.43 17.96 -6.06
CA ASN A 715 29.53 18.90 -5.84
C ASN A 715 30.33 19.19 -7.13
N LYS A 716 29.84 18.76 -8.29
CA LYS A 716 30.49 18.85 -9.60
C LYS A 716 31.82 18.11 -9.69
N GLN A 717 32.06 17.10 -8.85
CA GLN A 717 33.20 16.21 -8.97
C GLN A 717 32.90 15.11 -9.98
N LYS A 718 33.90 14.74 -10.78
CA LYS A 718 33.76 13.69 -11.79
C LYS A 718 33.54 12.35 -11.09
N GLU A 719 32.41 11.71 -11.36
CA GLU A 719 31.99 10.47 -10.70
C GLU A 719 31.99 9.29 -11.69
N THR A 720 33.05 9.20 -12.49
CA THR A 720 33.30 8.13 -13.46
C THR A 720 34.81 7.91 -13.65
N LYS A 721 35.23 6.64 -13.78
CA LYS A 721 36.62 6.29 -14.10
C LYS A 721 36.90 6.32 -15.61
N CYS A 722 35.86 6.49 -16.43
CA CYS A 722 35.98 6.51 -17.87
C CYS A 722 36.61 7.82 -18.40
N GLY A 723 37.31 7.72 -19.53
CA GLY A 723 37.83 8.87 -20.26
C GLY A 723 36.68 9.74 -20.81
N GLU A 724 36.89 11.05 -20.97
CA GLU A 724 35.83 11.99 -21.39
C GLU A 724 35.19 11.65 -22.76
N ALA A 725 35.92 10.94 -23.63
CA ALA A 725 35.44 10.49 -24.93
C ALA A 725 34.70 9.14 -24.89
N GLN A 726 34.56 8.53 -23.71
CA GLN A 726 33.96 7.22 -23.49
C GLN A 726 32.54 7.34 -22.94
N VAL A 727 31.81 6.22 -23.00
CA VAL A 727 30.53 5.99 -22.34
C VAL A 727 30.80 5.15 -21.10
N SER A 728 30.31 5.62 -19.95
CA SER A 728 30.27 4.86 -18.70
C SER A 728 29.06 3.93 -18.76
N LEU A 729 29.32 2.62 -18.62
CA LEU A 729 28.27 1.62 -18.44
C LEU A 729 28.04 1.40 -16.95
N ARG A 730 26.79 1.52 -16.53
CA ARG A 730 26.40 1.47 -15.13
C ARG A 730 25.20 0.55 -14.93
N PHE A 731 25.17 -0.15 -13.82
CA PHE A 731 23.95 -0.77 -13.33
C PHE A 731 23.16 0.27 -12.56
N VAL A 732 21.87 0.41 -12.85
CA VAL A 732 20.90 1.04 -11.94
C VAL A 732 20.37 -0.06 -11.04
N LEU A 733 20.67 0.04 -9.75
CA LEU A 733 20.33 -0.95 -8.73
C LEU A 733 19.46 -0.30 -7.67
N ILE A 734 18.64 -1.11 -7.00
CA ILE A 734 17.85 -0.65 -5.86
C ILE A 734 18.64 -0.88 -4.60
N ASP A 735 18.62 0.13 -3.77
CA ASP A 735 19.24 0.17 -2.46
C ASP A 735 18.16 0.45 -1.42
N VAL A 736 17.40 -0.60 -1.09
CA VAL A 736 16.22 -0.54 -0.21
C VAL A 736 15.19 0.49 -0.68
N ASN A 737 15.29 1.73 -0.18
CA ASN A 737 14.41 2.87 -0.45
C ASN A 737 15.01 3.88 -1.45
N ASP A 738 16.21 3.64 -1.96
CA ASP A 738 16.91 4.52 -2.90
C ASP A 738 17.37 3.72 -4.13
N ASP A 739 17.95 4.43 -5.11
CA ASP A 739 18.65 3.84 -6.24
C ASP A 739 20.15 4.16 -6.21
N ARG A 740 20.95 3.23 -6.72
CA ARG A 740 22.41 3.41 -6.86
C ARG A 740 22.85 3.07 -8.27
N GLU A 741 23.61 3.98 -8.88
CA GLU A 741 24.25 3.76 -10.18
C GLU A 741 25.71 3.29 -10.04
N VAL A 742 25.96 2.00 -10.27
CA VAL A 742 27.30 1.39 -10.12
C VAL A 742 27.98 1.22 -11.49
N GLU A 743 29.07 1.97 -11.71
CA GLU A 743 29.90 1.83 -12.93
C GLU A 743 30.61 0.47 -12.97
N PHE A 744 30.42 -0.27 -14.08
CA PHE A 744 31.07 -1.56 -14.31
C PHE A 744 31.94 -1.60 -15.57
N GLY A 745 31.88 -0.59 -16.43
CA GLY A 745 32.66 -0.59 -17.67
C GLY A 745 32.75 0.76 -18.37
N CYS A 746 33.74 0.87 -19.25
CA CYS A 746 33.92 2.01 -20.13
C CYS A 746 33.96 1.52 -21.58
N VAL A 747 33.22 2.19 -22.45
CA VAL A 747 33.16 1.84 -23.88
C VAL A 747 33.50 3.07 -24.72
N ASP A 748 34.35 2.91 -25.72
CA ASP A 748 34.65 4.00 -26.65
C ASP A 748 33.40 4.35 -27.48
N LYS A 749 33.12 5.65 -27.64
CA LYS A 749 31.96 6.12 -28.40
C LYS A 749 31.92 5.59 -29.84
N THR A 750 33.08 5.25 -30.42
CA THR A 750 33.22 4.65 -31.75
C THR A 750 32.76 3.18 -31.83
N ALA A 751 32.68 2.47 -30.70
CA ALA A 751 32.14 1.11 -30.63
C ALA A 751 30.60 1.10 -30.78
N TYR A 752 29.91 2.16 -30.33
CA TYR A 752 28.47 2.35 -30.54
C TYR A 752 28.10 2.70 -31.99
N THR A 753 29.01 3.33 -32.75
CA THR A 753 28.76 3.64 -34.16
C THR A 753 28.72 2.43 -35.11
N LYS A 754 28.81 1.19 -34.60
CA LYS A 754 28.76 -0.04 -35.43
C LYS A 754 27.82 -1.14 -34.96
N ALA A 755 27.00 -0.91 -33.93
CA ALA A 755 25.84 -1.74 -33.63
C ALA A 755 24.55 -1.00 -34.00
N GLY A 756 24.59 -0.34 -35.16
CA GLY A 756 23.50 0.40 -35.79
C GLY A 756 23.08 1.69 -35.06
N ALA A 757 22.81 2.83 -35.71
CA ALA A 757 22.57 3.04 -37.13
C ALA A 757 22.00 1.81 -37.85
N PRO A 758 20.78 1.39 -37.50
CA PRO A 758 19.89 1.02 -38.57
C PRO A 758 19.65 2.20 -39.53
#